data_AF-A0A958J3N5-F1
#
_entry.id   AF-A0A958J3N5-F1
#
_cell.length_a   1.000
_cell.length_b   1.000
_cell.length_c   1.000
_cell.angle_alpha   90.00
_cell.angle_beta   90.00
_cell.angle_gamma   90.00
#
_symmetry.space_group_name_H-M   'P 1'
#
loop_
_entity.id
_entity.type
_entity.pdbx_description
1 polymer ?
#
loop_
_entity_poly.entity_id
_entity_poly.type
_entity_poly.pdbx_seq_one_letter_code
_entity_poly.pdbx_strand_id
1 'polypeptide(L)'
;MKRNNQAGIYLVVGAVCIFVLGAVLALMAALGFRSTHGARFQRVSNLVALASLERFMESDAESYEQRADQAVSRANQIFSANTLPGFRSEFGGISLIGSSGDGGELDLGNWYIENNGTNPCGSSQESYPCFVSNRDSGLLTANAAQVTLRTNSNDPLTYPFCSFFNDCQGHLQSTSTASLVQRCMAFVLDVSPSTYFATHSQSGFSLIYRDWPVNGRWNTYDSLEVPASYVPNFCVDVEEDGAQPHPARLDDAARCAVQYFPDSGPLPESAPLERRLIGLPFIRADQVSATDCSLPLTQNRESKFWCNMSPKRPLNGSGSENIREHFRDDYQLRRIIDADGNEIDIYVDSFVDEDSSPFYRYPSPYGDLMLAFNAGLRMTNKQASAADKAMVLAMTGKIRGRYPNPAQNNGKYLSDNFSMMIQLTNLDNRGTIGWKPSAGHPPSFVTAERRPNFLDAGFFYLYSPTDPYERFTNPLLAINDAIDRLSSECPSSAQRIMIIATDGISSCANISGDLSSTDPSDYQCEPSFGSNPWQIYSRASQQLTGDAPDSAINRIREKNINLVVVTAGEYLGSNILNKREDNQWLTPEQLYARGTPVSHIVDQTPNCGTSECLGHQCTNSCAHALIGADPAVAFPDALGVMAELALGSGGLFCPLMPKCGASLGCNDSGCENHPDPAEQCT
;
A
#
# COMPACT_ATOMS: atom_id res chain seq x y z
N MET A 1 24.64 -35.52 -92.64
CA MET A 1 23.91 -35.82 -91.38
C MET A 1 24.88 -35.71 -90.20
N LYS A 2 24.92 -34.57 -89.51
CA LYS A 2 25.63 -34.38 -88.22
C LYS A 2 24.59 -33.93 -87.19
N ARG A 3 23.71 -34.85 -86.81
CA ARG A 3 22.80 -34.74 -85.66
C ARG A 3 22.95 -36.10 -84.98
N ASN A 4 23.49 -36.13 -83.76
CA ASN A 4 23.22 -37.12 -82.70
C ASN A 4 24.24 -37.08 -81.54
N ASN A 5 25.40 -36.41 -81.67
CA ASN A 5 26.34 -36.30 -80.53
C ASN A 5 25.97 -35.21 -79.50
N GLN A 6 25.07 -34.27 -79.84
CA GLN A 6 24.65 -33.21 -78.90
C GLN A 6 23.66 -33.71 -77.85
N ALA A 7 22.81 -34.70 -78.18
CA ALA A 7 21.79 -35.22 -77.26
C ALA A 7 22.39 -35.90 -76.02
N GLY A 8 23.52 -36.61 -76.17
CA GLY A 8 24.20 -37.25 -75.04
C GLY A 8 24.78 -36.25 -74.02
N ILE A 9 25.31 -35.12 -74.51
CA ILE A 9 25.86 -34.06 -73.64
C ILE A 9 24.74 -33.39 -72.83
N TYR A 10 23.59 -33.11 -73.45
CA TYR A 10 22.44 -32.53 -72.72
C TYR A 10 21.92 -33.46 -71.61
N LEU A 11 21.98 -34.78 -71.81
CA LEU A 11 21.55 -35.76 -70.82
C LEU A 11 22.48 -35.78 -69.59
N VAL A 12 23.79 -35.73 -69.83
CA VAL A 12 24.80 -35.67 -68.76
C VAL A 12 24.71 -34.32 -68.01
N VAL A 13 24.64 -33.20 -68.74
CA VAL A 13 24.52 -31.87 -68.14
C VAL A 13 23.20 -31.74 -67.37
N GLY A 14 22.09 -32.24 -67.92
CA GLY A 14 20.79 -32.25 -67.24
C GLY A 14 20.80 -33.05 -65.95
N ALA A 15 21.42 -34.25 -65.96
CA ALA A 15 21.59 -35.06 -64.76
C ALA A 15 22.43 -34.35 -63.68
N VAL A 16 23.54 -33.70 -64.07
CA VAL A 16 24.36 -32.90 -63.16
C VAL A 16 23.55 -31.73 -62.59
N CYS A 17 22.79 -31.00 -63.41
CA CYS A 17 21.94 -29.90 -62.94
C CYS A 17 20.88 -30.38 -61.95
N ILE A 18 20.23 -31.51 -62.21
CA ILE A 18 19.24 -32.10 -61.28
C ILE A 18 19.91 -32.49 -59.96
N PHE A 19 21.10 -33.09 -60.00
CA PHE A 19 21.86 -33.45 -58.80
C PHE A 19 22.26 -32.21 -57.99
N VAL A 20 22.79 -31.18 -58.65
CA VAL A 20 23.16 -29.90 -58.01
C VAL A 20 21.93 -29.23 -57.40
N LEU A 21 20.83 -29.16 -58.14
CA LEU A 21 19.59 -28.54 -57.64
C LEU A 21 19.01 -29.33 -56.45
N GLY A 22 19.06 -30.67 -56.51
CA GLY A 22 18.70 -31.53 -55.39
C GLY A 22 19.57 -31.31 -54.16
N ALA A 23 20.89 -31.19 -54.34
CA ALA A 23 21.83 -30.89 -53.26
C ALA A 23 21.59 -29.50 -52.64
N VAL A 24 21.32 -28.48 -53.47
CA VAL A 24 20.98 -27.13 -52.98
C VAL A 24 19.68 -27.13 -52.19
N LEU A 25 18.63 -27.82 -52.68
CA LEU A 25 17.37 -27.96 -51.95
C LEU A 25 17.55 -28.71 -50.62
N ALA A 26 18.36 -29.78 -50.62
CA ALA A 26 18.72 -30.52 -49.41
C ALA A 26 19.46 -29.63 -48.40
N LEU A 27 20.41 -28.80 -48.87
CA LEU A 27 21.11 -27.84 -48.04
C LEU A 27 20.16 -26.79 -47.46
N MET A 28 19.27 -26.22 -48.28
CA MET A 28 18.26 -25.26 -47.82
C MET A 28 17.33 -25.87 -46.77
N ALA A 29 16.91 -27.13 -46.97
CA ALA A 29 16.10 -27.86 -45.99
C ALA A 29 16.87 -28.09 -44.68
N ALA A 30 18.14 -28.49 -44.74
CA ALA A 30 18.99 -28.68 -43.56
C ALA A 30 19.23 -27.36 -42.79
N LEU A 31 19.51 -26.26 -43.50
CA LEU A 31 19.67 -24.93 -42.90
C LEU A 31 18.36 -24.42 -42.28
N GLY A 32 17.23 -24.60 -42.97
CA GLY A 32 15.91 -24.27 -42.45
C GLY A 32 15.54 -25.08 -41.21
N PHE A 33 15.88 -26.37 -41.21
CA PHE A 33 15.73 -27.25 -40.05
C PHE A 33 16.60 -26.77 -38.89
N ARG A 34 17.91 -26.54 -39.09
CA ARG A 34 18.82 -26.02 -38.07
C ARG A 34 18.33 -24.68 -37.48
N SER A 35 17.90 -23.75 -38.32
CA SER A 35 17.38 -22.44 -37.90
C SER A 35 16.10 -22.58 -37.07
N THR A 36 15.14 -23.40 -37.52
CA THR A 36 13.88 -23.64 -36.82
C THR A 36 14.11 -24.31 -35.46
N HIS A 37 14.99 -25.33 -35.41
CA HIS A 37 15.35 -26.01 -34.17
C HIS A 37 16.12 -25.10 -33.22
N GLY A 38 17.06 -24.29 -33.71
CA GLY A 38 17.76 -23.30 -32.90
C GLY A 38 16.80 -22.29 -32.25
N ALA A 39 15.85 -21.74 -33.02
CA ALA A 39 14.84 -20.82 -32.50
C ALA A 39 13.91 -21.47 -31.46
N ARG A 40 13.49 -22.72 -31.67
CA ARG A 40 12.70 -23.47 -30.68
C ARG A 40 13.51 -23.76 -29.42
N PHE A 41 14.75 -24.18 -29.58
CA PHE A 41 15.64 -24.48 -28.46
C PHE A 41 15.90 -23.24 -27.60
N GLN A 42 16.09 -22.07 -28.22
CA GLN A 42 16.18 -20.79 -27.50
C GLN A 42 14.91 -20.45 -26.71
N ARG A 43 13.73 -20.69 -27.28
CA ARG A 43 12.45 -20.47 -26.56
C ARG A 43 12.31 -21.41 -25.36
N VAL A 44 12.67 -22.68 -25.53
CA VAL A 44 12.67 -23.66 -24.42
C VAL A 44 13.67 -23.23 -23.35
N SER A 45 14.88 -22.81 -23.73
CA SER A 45 15.90 -22.29 -22.80
C SER A 45 15.38 -21.09 -21.99
N ASN A 46 14.70 -20.13 -22.65
CA ASN A 46 14.08 -19.00 -21.96
C ASN A 46 12.99 -19.44 -20.96
N LEU A 47 12.12 -20.39 -21.35
CA LEU A 47 11.06 -20.92 -20.47
C LEU A 47 11.63 -21.69 -19.28
N VAL A 48 12.68 -22.49 -19.51
CA VAL A 48 13.37 -23.25 -18.46
C VAL A 48 14.03 -22.29 -17.48
N ALA A 49 14.75 -21.27 -17.95
CA ALA A 49 15.37 -20.26 -17.09
C ALA A 49 14.32 -19.52 -16.23
N LEU A 50 13.21 -19.09 -16.83
CA LEU A 50 12.12 -18.42 -16.12
C LEU A 50 11.48 -19.33 -15.06
N ALA A 51 11.06 -20.54 -15.45
CA ALA A 51 10.41 -21.48 -14.53
C ALA A 51 11.33 -21.93 -13.39
N SER A 52 12.64 -22.01 -13.65
CA SER A 52 13.65 -22.32 -12.62
C SER A 52 13.74 -21.17 -11.60
N LEU A 53 13.81 -19.92 -12.09
CA LEU A 53 13.85 -18.75 -11.24
C LEU A 53 12.56 -18.60 -10.42
N GLU A 54 11.39 -18.77 -11.05
CA GLU A 54 10.10 -18.75 -10.37
C GLU A 54 10.05 -19.75 -9.21
N ARG A 55 10.43 -21.02 -9.48
CA ARG A 55 10.44 -22.05 -8.44
C ARG A 55 11.46 -21.75 -7.34
N PHE A 56 12.62 -21.22 -7.70
CA PHE A 56 13.62 -20.80 -6.72
C PHE A 56 13.08 -19.71 -5.78
N MET A 57 12.24 -18.80 -6.28
CA MET A 57 11.71 -17.66 -5.52
C MET A 57 10.43 -17.98 -4.71
N GLU A 58 9.84 -19.16 -4.88
CA GLU A 58 8.54 -19.51 -4.29
C GLU A 58 8.59 -19.71 -2.76
N SER A 59 9.71 -20.20 -2.20
CA SER A 59 9.83 -20.52 -0.77
C SER A 59 11.12 -19.98 -0.15
N ASP A 60 10.98 -19.08 0.83
CA ASP A 60 12.10 -18.58 1.64
C ASP A 60 12.32 -19.39 2.92
N ALA A 61 11.40 -20.30 3.26
CA ALA A 61 11.54 -21.13 4.45
C ALA A 61 12.58 -22.25 4.25
N GLU A 62 12.92 -22.54 3.01
CA GLU A 62 13.86 -23.59 2.62
C GLU A 62 15.30 -23.08 2.53
N SER A 63 16.25 -23.98 2.76
CA SER A 63 17.67 -23.70 2.53
C SER A 63 17.95 -23.39 1.05
N TYR A 64 19.04 -22.67 0.78
CA TYR A 64 19.47 -22.35 -0.58
C TYR A 64 19.59 -23.62 -1.45
N GLU A 65 20.19 -24.68 -0.91
CA GLU A 65 20.39 -25.95 -1.59
C GLU A 65 19.06 -26.61 -1.97
N GLN A 66 18.09 -26.65 -1.04
CA GLN A 66 16.76 -27.19 -1.30
C GLN A 66 16.04 -26.40 -2.41
N ARG A 67 16.10 -25.06 -2.36
CA ARG A 67 15.51 -24.19 -3.38
C ARG A 67 16.18 -24.42 -4.75
N ALA A 68 17.50 -24.57 -4.77
CA ALA A 68 18.27 -24.82 -5.98
C ALA A 68 17.93 -26.19 -6.60
N ASP A 69 17.80 -27.23 -5.78
CA ASP A 69 17.39 -28.57 -6.23
C ASP A 69 15.96 -28.56 -6.79
N GLN A 70 15.04 -27.84 -6.14
CA GLN A 70 13.68 -27.66 -6.65
C GLN A 70 13.65 -26.88 -7.97
N ALA A 71 14.49 -25.85 -8.12
CA ALA A 71 14.65 -25.12 -9.36
C ALA A 71 15.14 -26.04 -10.49
N VAL A 72 16.13 -26.91 -10.24
CA VAL A 72 16.60 -27.93 -11.20
C VAL A 72 15.50 -28.94 -11.52
N SER A 73 14.76 -29.41 -10.53
CA SER A 73 13.65 -30.34 -10.75
C SER A 73 12.59 -29.71 -11.66
N ARG A 74 12.25 -28.43 -11.43
CA ARG A 74 11.33 -27.68 -12.29
C ARG A 74 11.90 -27.44 -13.68
N ALA A 75 13.19 -27.13 -13.79
CA ALA A 75 13.90 -26.98 -15.05
C ALA A 75 13.76 -28.25 -15.91
N ASN A 76 14.05 -29.40 -15.31
CA ASN A 76 13.94 -30.71 -15.95
C ASN A 76 12.51 -31.02 -16.39
N GLN A 77 11.51 -30.73 -15.55
CA GLN A 77 10.11 -30.93 -15.91
C GLN A 77 9.69 -30.12 -17.15
N ILE A 78 10.08 -28.85 -17.23
CA ILE A 78 9.79 -28.00 -18.40
C ILE A 78 10.59 -28.49 -19.61
N PHE A 79 11.86 -28.85 -19.42
CA PHE A 79 12.72 -29.28 -20.52
C PHE A 79 12.25 -30.60 -21.13
N SER A 80 11.91 -31.60 -20.31
CA SER A 80 11.40 -32.90 -20.78
C SER A 80 10.02 -32.79 -21.45
N ALA A 81 9.19 -31.82 -21.03
CA ALA A 81 7.89 -31.58 -21.64
C ALA A 81 7.98 -30.96 -23.05
N ASN A 82 9.13 -30.39 -23.41
CA ASN A 82 9.32 -29.69 -24.69
C ASN A 82 10.20 -30.50 -25.65
N THR A 83 9.63 -31.49 -26.35
CA THR A 83 10.34 -32.28 -27.36
C THR A 83 10.57 -31.52 -28.67
N LEU A 84 11.76 -31.63 -29.27
CA LEU A 84 12.00 -31.14 -30.63
C LEU A 84 11.66 -32.24 -31.65
N PRO A 85 10.87 -31.95 -32.70
CA PRO A 85 10.61 -32.92 -33.76
C PRO A 85 11.90 -33.46 -34.38
N GLY A 86 12.01 -34.78 -34.54
CA GLY A 86 13.21 -35.40 -35.12
C GLY A 86 14.31 -35.75 -34.12
N PHE A 87 14.16 -35.39 -32.84
CA PHE A 87 14.92 -36.02 -31.75
C PHE A 87 14.31 -37.38 -31.40
N ARG A 88 15.16 -38.40 -31.25
CA ARG A 88 14.71 -39.77 -30.93
C ARG A 88 14.88 -40.11 -29.45
N SER A 89 15.78 -39.43 -28.73
CA SER A 89 15.97 -39.61 -27.30
C SER A 89 15.52 -38.41 -26.47
N GLU A 90 15.47 -38.61 -25.15
CA GLU A 90 15.28 -37.57 -24.15
C GLU A 90 16.53 -36.67 -24.12
N PHE A 91 16.36 -35.36 -23.95
CA PHE A 91 17.45 -34.38 -24.00
C PHE A 91 18.53 -34.53 -22.91
N GLY A 92 18.42 -35.52 -22.03
CA GLY A 92 19.22 -35.64 -20.82
C GLY A 92 18.73 -34.69 -19.71
N GLY A 93 19.28 -34.87 -18.51
CA GLY A 93 18.96 -34.01 -17.37
C GLY A 93 19.76 -32.70 -17.37
N ILE A 94 19.12 -31.64 -16.92
CA ILE A 94 19.76 -30.40 -16.45
C ILE A 94 20.23 -30.63 -15.01
N SER A 95 21.44 -30.20 -14.69
CA SER A 95 21.96 -30.20 -13.32
C SER A 95 22.41 -28.81 -12.89
N LEU A 96 22.70 -28.60 -11.61
CA LEU A 96 23.39 -27.37 -11.18
C LEU A 96 24.78 -27.29 -11.82
N ILE A 97 25.26 -26.07 -12.07
CA ILE A 97 26.60 -25.82 -12.61
C ILE A 97 27.68 -26.54 -11.78
N GLY A 98 28.62 -27.20 -12.46
CA GLY A 98 29.65 -28.03 -11.80
C GLY A 98 29.22 -29.48 -11.53
N SER A 99 27.96 -29.84 -11.77
CA SER A 99 27.50 -31.23 -11.85
C SER A 99 27.38 -31.68 -13.30
N SER A 100 27.44 -32.99 -13.55
CA SER A 100 27.40 -33.55 -14.91
C SER A 100 25.95 -33.76 -15.38
N GLY A 101 25.34 -32.72 -15.95
CA GLY A 101 24.05 -32.77 -16.63
C GLY A 101 24.23 -32.93 -18.14
N ASP A 102 23.79 -34.06 -18.70
CA ASP A 102 23.94 -34.34 -20.15
C ASP A 102 23.11 -33.38 -21.02
N GLY A 103 22.00 -32.86 -20.50
CA GLY A 103 21.09 -31.96 -21.22
C GLY A 103 21.32 -30.48 -20.98
N GLY A 104 22.13 -30.13 -19.99
CA GLY A 104 22.44 -28.74 -19.69
C GLY A 104 22.82 -28.49 -18.24
N GLU A 105 23.05 -27.21 -17.96
CA GLU A 105 23.45 -26.71 -16.65
C GLU A 105 22.57 -25.51 -16.26
N LEU A 106 22.14 -25.47 -15.00
CA LEU A 106 21.48 -24.34 -14.35
C LEU A 106 22.48 -23.67 -13.41
N ASP A 107 22.69 -22.39 -13.59
CA ASP A 107 23.48 -21.54 -12.72
C ASP A 107 22.58 -20.49 -12.07
N LEU A 108 22.65 -20.38 -10.75
CA LEU A 108 21.88 -19.42 -9.97
C LEU A 108 22.83 -18.30 -9.54
N GLY A 109 22.40 -17.07 -9.69
CA GLY A 109 23.28 -15.93 -9.50
C GLY A 109 22.54 -14.63 -9.43
N ASN A 110 23.32 -13.55 -9.58
CA ASN A 110 22.83 -12.20 -9.56
C ASN A 110 23.07 -11.53 -10.92
N TRP A 111 22.01 -11.00 -11.52
CA TRP A 111 22.06 -10.15 -12.69
C TRP A 111 22.20 -8.70 -12.26
N TYR A 112 23.24 -8.04 -12.73
CA TYR A 112 23.51 -6.63 -12.47
C TYR A 112 23.39 -5.85 -13.78
N ILE A 113 22.51 -4.85 -13.79
CA ILE A 113 22.26 -4.02 -14.99
C ILE A 113 23.20 -2.81 -15.05
N GLU A 114 23.65 -2.32 -13.89
CA GLU A 114 24.52 -1.14 -13.79
C GLU A 114 25.46 -1.24 -12.58
N ASN A 115 26.52 -0.43 -12.60
CA ASN A 115 27.47 -0.36 -11.50
C ASN A 115 26.88 0.42 -10.32
N ASN A 116 26.55 -0.28 -9.24
CA ASN A 116 26.06 0.27 -7.99
C ASN A 116 27.17 0.57 -6.96
N GLY A 117 28.45 0.55 -7.38
CA GLY A 117 29.62 0.86 -6.54
C GLY A 117 30.33 -0.37 -5.96
N THR A 118 29.70 -1.55 -5.93
CA THR A 118 30.38 -2.81 -5.52
C THR A 118 31.14 -3.47 -6.66
N ASN A 119 30.90 -3.01 -7.88
CA ASN A 119 31.51 -3.45 -9.13
C ASN A 119 31.64 -4.97 -9.36
N PRO A 120 30.56 -5.76 -9.16
CA PRO A 120 30.58 -7.21 -9.29
C PRO A 120 30.91 -7.69 -10.72
N CYS A 121 30.68 -6.85 -11.73
CA CYS A 121 31.02 -7.14 -13.13
C CYS A 121 32.47 -6.75 -13.52
N GLY A 122 33.30 -6.30 -12.57
CA GLY A 122 34.67 -5.85 -12.81
C GLY A 122 34.79 -4.36 -13.12
N SER A 123 36.02 -3.81 -13.11
CA SER A 123 36.30 -2.36 -12.98
C SER A 123 35.64 -1.40 -13.98
N SER A 124 35.22 -1.86 -15.16
CA SER A 124 34.69 -1.02 -16.26
C SER A 124 33.16 -0.98 -16.31
N GLN A 125 32.58 0.20 -16.58
CA GLN A 125 31.13 0.34 -16.86
C GLN A 125 30.68 -0.47 -18.08
N GLU A 126 31.56 -0.74 -19.04
CA GLU A 126 31.29 -1.58 -20.22
C GLU A 126 31.00 -3.05 -19.89
N SER A 127 31.28 -3.49 -18.66
CA SER A 127 31.01 -4.86 -18.23
C SER A 127 29.54 -5.13 -17.90
N TYR A 128 28.67 -4.11 -17.98
CA TYR A 128 27.26 -4.21 -17.63
C TYR A 128 26.38 -4.24 -18.89
N PRO A 129 25.27 -5.01 -18.90
CA PRO A 129 24.81 -5.88 -17.82
C PRO A 129 25.63 -7.18 -17.71
N CYS A 130 25.73 -7.76 -16.50
CA CYS A 130 26.40 -9.05 -16.32
C CYS A 130 25.64 -9.99 -15.36
N PHE A 131 25.89 -11.28 -15.53
CA PHE A 131 25.52 -12.33 -14.60
C PHE A 131 26.73 -12.70 -13.76
N VAL A 132 26.58 -12.75 -12.44
CA VAL A 132 27.60 -13.27 -11.51
C VAL A 132 27.03 -14.48 -10.79
N SER A 133 27.69 -15.62 -10.95
CA SER A 133 27.28 -16.87 -10.30
C SER A 133 27.38 -16.78 -8.79
N ASN A 134 26.41 -17.39 -8.09
CA ASN A 134 26.50 -17.57 -6.64
C ASN A 134 27.62 -18.52 -6.23
N ARG A 135 28.03 -19.42 -7.14
CA ARG A 135 29.18 -20.29 -6.92
C ARG A 135 30.47 -19.50 -6.75
N ASP A 136 30.64 -18.45 -7.54
CA ASP A 136 31.85 -17.62 -7.53
C ASP A 136 31.82 -16.56 -6.42
N SER A 137 30.63 -16.03 -6.13
CA SER A 137 30.45 -14.97 -5.12
C SER A 137 30.24 -15.48 -3.70
N GLY A 138 29.84 -16.74 -3.51
CA GLY A 138 29.48 -17.31 -2.21
C GLY A 138 28.17 -16.75 -1.63
N LEU A 139 27.40 -16.01 -2.43
CA LEU A 139 26.09 -15.48 -2.02
C LEU A 139 25.05 -16.59 -1.98
N LEU A 140 24.21 -16.59 -0.95
CA LEU A 140 23.09 -17.53 -0.80
C LEU A 140 21.76 -16.97 -1.32
N THR A 141 21.83 -15.94 -2.17
CA THR A 141 20.68 -15.24 -2.75
C THR A 141 20.84 -15.14 -4.25
N ALA A 142 19.79 -15.43 -5.01
CA ALA A 142 19.79 -15.30 -6.47
C ALA A 142 18.61 -14.43 -6.91
N ASN A 143 18.86 -13.46 -7.79
CA ASN A 143 17.81 -12.73 -8.51
C ASN A 143 17.72 -13.16 -9.99
N ALA A 144 18.57 -14.10 -10.42
CA ALA A 144 18.68 -14.56 -11.78
C ALA A 144 19.04 -16.03 -11.87
N ALA A 145 18.55 -16.67 -12.92
CA ALA A 145 18.85 -18.04 -13.30
C ALA A 145 19.38 -18.04 -14.73
N GLN A 146 20.63 -18.47 -14.91
CA GLN A 146 21.22 -18.73 -16.21
C GLN A 146 21.15 -20.22 -16.50
N VAL A 147 20.50 -20.57 -17.61
CA VAL A 147 20.41 -21.95 -18.08
C VAL A 147 21.18 -22.07 -19.38
N THR A 148 22.06 -23.07 -19.45
CA THR A 148 22.73 -23.48 -20.67
C THR A 148 22.21 -24.85 -21.06
N LEU A 149 21.32 -24.90 -22.04
CA LEU A 149 20.84 -26.16 -22.61
C LEU A 149 21.79 -26.64 -23.70
N ARG A 150 22.00 -27.95 -23.78
CA ARG A 150 22.77 -28.60 -24.83
C ARG A 150 22.11 -29.90 -25.25
N THR A 151 22.20 -30.23 -26.52
CA THR A 151 21.84 -31.58 -27.00
C THR A 151 22.86 -32.59 -26.47
N ASN A 152 22.39 -33.73 -25.96
CA ASN A 152 23.26 -34.79 -25.46
C ASN A 152 24.31 -35.17 -26.51
N SER A 153 25.58 -35.24 -26.11
CA SER A 153 26.69 -35.65 -26.98
C SER A 153 26.48 -37.03 -27.62
N ASN A 154 25.73 -37.91 -26.94
CA ASN A 154 25.41 -39.25 -27.41
C ASN A 154 24.19 -39.32 -28.34
N ASP A 155 23.37 -38.25 -28.41
CA ASP A 155 22.22 -38.17 -29.33
C ASP A 155 22.20 -36.83 -30.08
N PRO A 156 23.07 -36.67 -31.09
CA PRO A 156 23.10 -35.45 -31.89
C PRO A 156 21.85 -35.32 -32.78
N LEU A 157 21.50 -34.06 -33.09
CA LEU A 157 20.42 -33.77 -34.03
C LEU A 157 20.81 -34.30 -35.42
N THR A 158 19.99 -35.21 -35.96
CA THR A 158 20.22 -35.75 -37.31
C THR A 158 19.54 -34.87 -38.35
N TYR A 159 20.32 -34.25 -39.24
CA TYR A 159 19.77 -33.40 -40.30
C TYR A 159 19.16 -34.23 -41.44
N PRO A 160 17.99 -33.85 -41.97
CA PRO A 160 17.45 -34.51 -43.16
C PRO A 160 18.39 -34.29 -44.35
N PHE A 161 18.57 -35.32 -45.19
CA PHE A 161 19.39 -35.28 -46.41
C PHE A 161 20.89 -34.99 -46.19
N CYS A 162 21.37 -35.09 -44.96
CA CYS A 162 22.78 -34.89 -44.63
C CYS A 162 23.75 -35.87 -45.30
N SER A 163 23.26 -37.02 -45.78
CA SER A 163 24.06 -38.02 -46.49
C SER A 163 24.74 -37.45 -47.74
N PHE A 164 24.22 -36.36 -48.30
CA PHE A 164 24.87 -35.65 -49.41
C PHE A 164 26.14 -34.89 -49.00
N PHE A 165 26.31 -34.57 -47.71
CA PHE A 165 27.36 -33.70 -47.19
C PHE A 165 28.31 -34.40 -46.21
N ASN A 166 28.10 -35.69 -45.93
CA ASN A 166 28.93 -36.52 -45.04
C ASN A 166 29.02 -36.05 -43.57
N ASP A 167 28.22 -35.06 -43.18
CA ASP A 167 28.07 -34.57 -41.81
C ASP A 167 26.59 -34.52 -41.45
N CYS A 168 26.16 -35.53 -40.68
CA CYS A 168 24.76 -35.77 -40.35
C CYS A 168 24.34 -35.27 -38.98
N GLN A 169 25.29 -34.87 -38.17
CA GLN A 169 25.10 -34.74 -36.74
C GLN A 169 25.43 -33.32 -36.31
N GLY A 170 24.45 -32.64 -35.72
CA GLY A 170 24.63 -31.31 -35.16
C GLY A 170 24.38 -31.29 -33.67
N HIS A 171 25.17 -30.51 -32.95
CA HIS A 171 24.85 -30.14 -31.57
C HIS A 171 24.23 -28.75 -31.54
N LEU A 172 23.19 -28.59 -30.73
CA LEU A 172 22.62 -27.29 -30.41
C LEU A 172 22.98 -26.96 -28.97
N GLN A 173 23.38 -25.71 -28.76
CA GLN A 173 23.59 -25.13 -27.45
C GLN A 173 22.86 -23.78 -27.44
N SER A 174 22.19 -23.48 -26.34
CA SER A 174 21.55 -22.20 -26.10
C SER A 174 21.76 -21.84 -24.65
N THR A 175 22.13 -20.58 -24.41
CA THR A 175 22.24 -20.03 -23.06
C THR A 175 21.19 -18.91 -22.94
N SER A 176 20.41 -18.96 -21.88
CA SER A 176 19.40 -17.97 -21.55
C SER A 176 19.55 -17.57 -20.10
N THR A 177 19.35 -16.29 -19.80
CA THR A 177 19.31 -15.80 -18.43
C THR A 177 17.93 -15.20 -18.20
N ALA A 178 17.24 -15.70 -17.17
CA ALA A 178 16.07 -15.05 -16.61
C ALA A 178 16.52 -14.25 -15.39
N SER A 179 16.04 -13.03 -15.23
CA SER A 179 16.31 -12.20 -14.07
C SER A 179 15.04 -11.53 -13.59
N LEU A 180 14.96 -11.26 -12.30
CA LEU A 180 13.91 -10.40 -11.77
C LEU A 180 14.07 -9.00 -12.36
N VAL A 181 12.95 -8.40 -12.79
CA VAL A 181 12.93 -7.03 -13.26
C VAL A 181 13.21 -6.12 -12.08
N GLN A 182 14.14 -5.19 -12.24
CA GLN A 182 14.44 -4.21 -11.20
C GLN A 182 13.20 -3.37 -10.92
N ARG A 183 12.87 -3.16 -9.65
CA ARG A 183 11.70 -2.39 -9.24
C ARG A 183 12.10 -1.16 -8.47
N CYS A 184 11.35 -0.11 -8.70
CA CYS A 184 11.50 1.17 -8.04
C CYS A 184 10.14 1.54 -7.46
N MET A 185 10.02 1.54 -6.14
CA MET A 185 8.73 1.62 -5.45
C MET A 185 8.59 2.87 -4.60
N ALA A 186 7.42 3.49 -4.61
CA ALA A 186 7.05 4.54 -3.68
C ALA A 186 5.83 4.09 -2.88
N PHE A 187 5.98 3.96 -1.56
CA PHE A 187 4.89 3.69 -0.63
C PHE A 187 4.43 5.02 -0.02
N VAL A 188 3.29 5.53 -0.45
CA VAL A 188 2.73 6.82 -0.05
C VAL A 188 1.58 6.59 0.93
N LEU A 189 1.80 6.89 2.21
CA LEU A 189 0.83 6.71 3.27
C LEU A 189 0.15 8.03 3.62
N ASP A 190 -1.16 8.05 3.59
CA ASP A 190 -1.97 9.12 4.16
C ASP A 190 -1.99 9.00 5.69
N VAL A 191 -1.51 10.04 6.37
CA VAL A 191 -1.51 10.13 7.83
C VAL A 191 -2.29 11.35 8.29
N SER A 192 -3.16 11.89 7.43
CA SER A 192 -4.03 13.01 7.71
C SER A 192 -5.08 12.69 8.77
N PRO A 193 -5.71 13.73 9.37
CA PRO A 193 -6.89 13.58 10.21
C PRO A 193 -8.01 12.73 9.63
N SER A 194 -8.25 12.76 8.32
CA SER A 194 -9.35 12.01 7.71
C SER A 194 -9.07 10.51 7.76
N THR A 195 -7.81 10.10 7.56
CA THR A 195 -7.39 8.70 7.69
C THR A 195 -7.16 8.28 9.15
N TYR A 196 -6.80 9.24 10.02
CA TYR A 196 -6.41 8.99 11.41
C TYR A 196 -7.57 9.09 12.42
N PHE A 197 -8.38 10.15 12.35
CA PHE A 197 -9.43 10.42 13.34
C PHE A 197 -10.81 9.92 12.95
N ALA A 198 -11.09 9.70 11.66
CA ALA A 198 -12.44 9.33 11.21
C ALA A 198 -13.01 8.19 12.06
N THR A 199 -12.28 7.09 12.23
CA THR A 199 -12.79 5.93 12.99
C THR A 199 -12.81 6.08 14.51
N HIS A 200 -12.11 7.08 15.06
CA HIS A 200 -12.22 7.41 16.48
C HIS A 200 -13.54 8.14 16.79
N SER A 201 -14.29 8.57 15.77
CA SER A 201 -15.52 9.36 15.92
C SER A 201 -16.83 8.56 15.98
N GLN A 202 -16.86 7.31 15.50
CA GLN A 202 -18.10 6.49 15.50
C GLN A 202 -18.57 6.10 16.89
N SER A 203 -17.65 5.96 17.84
CA SER A 203 -17.97 5.87 19.26
C SER A 203 -17.70 7.24 19.87
N GLY A 204 -18.67 8.14 19.81
CA GLY A 204 -18.51 9.54 20.22
C GLY A 204 -17.65 9.72 21.47
N PHE A 205 -16.68 10.62 21.34
CA PHE A 205 -15.89 11.14 22.47
C PHE A 205 -16.85 11.76 23.49
N SER A 206 -17.18 11.03 24.56
CA SER A 206 -17.78 11.68 25.73
C SER A 206 -16.66 12.23 26.60
N LEU A 207 -16.60 13.55 26.72
CA LEU A 207 -15.88 14.21 27.80
C LEU A 207 -16.49 13.75 29.12
N ILE A 208 -15.73 13.06 29.96
CA ILE A 208 -16.13 12.89 31.35
C ILE A 208 -15.97 14.25 32.03
N TYR A 209 -17.08 14.94 32.24
CA TYR A 209 -17.11 16.08 33.14
C TYR A 209 -16.98 15.54 34.57
N ARG A 210 -15.78 15.62 35.16
CA ARG A 210 -15.68 15.64 36.62
C ARG A 210 -15.95 17.08 37.04
N ASP A 211 -17.17 17.36 37.50
CA ASP A 211 -17.45 18.61 38.19
C ASP A 211 -16.39 18.81 39.28
N TRP A 212 -15.62 19.88 39.16
CA TRP A 212 -14.72 20.29 40.21
C TRP A 212 -15.58 20.73 41.40
N PRO A 213 -15.29 20.30 42.64
CA PRO A 213 -16.23 20.46 43.73
C PRO A 213 -16.35 21.94 44.10
N VAL A 214 -17.48 22.55 43.77
CA VAL A 214 -17.92 23.78 44.41
C VAL A 214 -18.28 23.39 45.85
N ASN A 215 -17.32 23.50 46.78
CA ASN A 215 -17.42 23.32 48.25
C ASN A 215 -17.03 21.95 48.87
N GLY A 216 -16.14 21.17 48.25
CA GLY A 216 -15.44 20.07 48.95
C GLY A 216 -16.31 18.88 49.39
N ARG A 217 -17.51 18.69 48.81
CA ARG A 217 -18.29 17.45 48.94
C ARG A 217 -18.62 16.90 47.56
N TRP A 218 -18.36 15.60 47.37
CA TRP A 218 -18.76 14.85 46.20
C TRP A 218 -20.28 14.63 46.25
N ASN A 219 -21.05 15.48 45.57
CA ASN A 219 -22.43 15.14 45.24
C ASN A 219 -22.40 14.53 43.85
N THR A 220 -22.55 13.21 43.77
CA THR A 220 -22.94 12.55 42.53
C THR A 220 -24.38 12.96 42.24
N TYR A 221 -24.58 13.90 41.32
CA TYR A 221 -25.90 14.13 40.75
C TYR A 221 -26.16 13.02 39.73
N ASP A 222 -27.13 12.19 40.04
CA ASP A 222 -27.80 11.33 39.06
C ASP A 222 -28.56 12.27 38.12
N SER A 223 -28.30 12.19 36.81
CA SER A 223 -28.71 13.19 35.82
C SER A 223 -30.21 13.18 35.49
N LEU A 224 -31.07 12.69 36.38
CA LEU A 224 -32.49 12.47 36.14
C LEU A 224 -33.43 13.56 36.69
N GLU A 225 -32.93 14.61 37.32
CA GLU A 225 -33.79 15.69 37.85
C GLU A 225 -33.36 17.10 37.42
N VAL A 226 -33.00 17.30 36.15
CA VAL A 226 -33.00 18.67 35.57
C VAL A 226 -34.31 18.87 34.81
N PRO A 227 -35.24 19.70 35.30
CA PRO A 227 -36.50 19.97 34.61
C PRO A 227 -36.25 20.57 33.22
N ALA A 228 -36.98 20.09 32.21
CA ALA A 228 -36.92 20.57 30.81
C ALA A 228 -37.20 22.07 30.64
N SER A 229 -37.61 22.78 31.69
CA SER A 229 -37.80 24.24 31.70
C SER A 229 -36.52 25.05 31.88
N TYR A 230 -35.33 24.41 31.95
CA TYR A 230 -34.02 25.07 32.12
C TYR A 230 -33.11 24.99 30.88
N VAL A 231 -33.69 24.99 29.68
CA VAL A 231 -32.95 25.19 28.42
C VAL A 231 -33.27 26.59 27.88
N PRO A 232 -32.44 27.63 28.12
CA PRO A 232 -32.63 28.90 27.45
C PRO A 232 -32.08 28.83 26.03
N ASN A 233 -32.91 29.24 25.07
CA ASN A 233 -32.52 29.64 23.72
C ASN A 233 -31.53 30.83 23.76
N PHE A 234 -30.23 30.60 23.97
CA PHE A 234 -29.21 31.64 23.88
C PHE A 234 -28.01 31.19 23.03
N CYS A 235 -28.17 31.26 21.72
CA CYS A 235 -27.12 31.43 20.72
C CYS A 235 -27.72 32.21 19.54
N VAL A 236 -28.26 33.42 19.79
CA VAL A 236 -28.70 34.33 18.74
C VAL A 236 -28.21 35.74 19.08
N ASP A 237 -27.46 36.29 18.13
CA ASP A 237 -27.18 37.69 17.81
C ASP A 237 -26.83 38.67 18.94
N VAL A 238 -25.64 39.26 18.81
CA VAL A 238 -25.38 40.61 19.32
C VAL A 238 -25.34 41.54 18.12
N GLU A 239 -26.48 42.14 17.79
CA GLU A 239 -26.49 43.52 17.30
C GLU A 239 -27.74 44.25 17.82
N GLU A 240 -27.49 45.48 18.29
CA GLU A 240 -28.42 46.59 18.56
C GLU A 240 -29.59 46.37 19.53
N ASP A 241 -29.37 46.63 20.84
CA ASP A 241 -30.01 47.76 21.54
C ASP A 241 -29.73 47.78 23.05
N GLY A 242 -29.05 48.84 23.52
CA GLY A 242 -29.44 49.64 24.68
C GLY A 242 -29.58 49.08 26.11
N ALA A 243 -29.41 47.78 26.39
CA ALA A 243 -29.57 47.24 27.75
C ALA A 243 -28.22 46.87 28.41
N GLN A 244 -28.01 47.36 29.64
CA GLN A 244 -26.76 47.15 30.38
C GLN A 244 -26.43 45.66 30.60
N PRO A 245 -25.15 45.25 30.46
CA PRO A 245 -24.74 43.87 30.62
C PRO A 245 -24.80 43.47 32.09
N HIS A 246 -25.61 42.48 32.42
CA HIS A 246 -25.38 41.69 33.62
C HIS A 246 -24.15 40.80 33.39
N PRO A 247 -23.20 40.72 34.34
CA PRO A 247 -22.06 39.82 34.20
C PRO A 247 -22.57 38.38 34.17
N ALA A 248 -22.49 37.74 33.01
CA ALA A 248 -22.70 36.32 32.88
C ALA A 248 -21.79 35.61 33.89
N ARG A 249 -22.37 34.83 34.80
CA ARG A 249 -21.59 33.97 35.69
C ARG A 249 -20.87 32.95 34.81
N LEU A 250 -19.55 32.83 35.02
CA LEU A 250 -18.66 31.90 34.30
C LEU A 250 -19.15 30.44 34.31
N ASP A 251 -20.02 30.08 35.25
CA ASP A 251 -20.59 28.74 35.39
C ASP A 251 -21.61 28.37 34.29
N ASP A 252 -22.23 29.36 33.64
CA ASP A 252 -23.27 29.10 32.62
C ASP A 252 -22.69 28.86 31.22
N ALA A 253 -21.51 29.42 30.91
CA ALA A 253 -20.81 29.20 29.64
C ALA A 253 -20.20 27.79 29.53
N ALA A 254 -19.90 27.15 30.67
CA ALA A 254 -19.36 25.79 30.72
C ALA A 254 -20.40 24.69 30.40
N ARG A 255 -21.70 25.01 30.48
CA ARG A 255 -22.80 24.08 30.19
C ARG A 255 -23.07 23.88 28.69
N CYS A 256 -22.52 24.72 27.82
CA CYS A 256 -22.87 24.73 26.39
C CYS A 256 -22.02 23.84 25.48
N ALA A 257 -21.21 22.90 26.01
CA ALA A 257 -20.27 22.13 25.18
C ALA A 257 -20.64 20.64 24.95
N VAL A 258 -21.81 20.16 25.39
CA VAL A 258 -22.18 18.74 25.19
C VAL A 258 -23.67 18.62 24.84
N GLN A 259 -23.96 18.31 23.57
CA GLN A 259 -25.31 17.99 23.12
C GLN A 259 -25.56 16.51 23.43
N TYR A 260 -26.50 16.25 24.35
CA TYR A 260 -27.00 14.92 24.68
C TYR A 260 -28.05 14.54 23.62
N PHE A 261 -27.85 13.44 22.91
CA PHE A 261 -28.86 12.85 22.01
C PHE A 261 -29.47 11.62 22.67
N PRO A 262 -30.71 11.70 23.19
CA PRO A 262 -31.52 10.52 23.37
C PRO A 262 -32.24 10.24 22.04
N ASP A 263 -31.80 9.18 21.35
CA ASP A 263 -32.64 8.55 20.33
C ASP A 263 -33.99 8.20 20.97
N SER A 264 -35.06 8.57 20.28
CA SER A 264 -36.44 8.57 20.72
C SER A 264 -36.90 7.29 21.44
N GLY A 265 -36.83 7.30 22.77
CA GLY A 265 -37.46 6.30 23.63
C GLY A 265 -37.02 6.43 25.09
N PRO A 266 -37.91 6.24 26.07
CA PRO A 266 -37.49 6.12 27.47
C PRO A 266 -36.57 4.91 27.60
N LEU A 267 -35.32 5.14 28.01
CA LEU A 267 -34.37 4.09 28.32
C LEU A 267 -34.94 3.21 29.46
N PRO A 268 -34.82 1.87 29.38
CA PRO A 268 -35.11 1.03 30.53
C PRO A 268 -34.16 1.42 31.68
N GLU A 269 -34.72 1.65 32.87
CA GLU A 269 -34.08 2.06 34.16
C GLU A 269 -32.90 1.19 34.64
N SER A 270 -32.44 0.22 33.84
CA SER A 270 -31.42 -0.76 34.21
C SER A 270 -30.28 -0.93 33.19
N ALA A 271 -30.21 -0.13 32.12
CA ALA A 271 -29.05 -0.14 31.24
C ALA A 271 -27.91 0.68 31.87
N PRO A 272 -26.78 0.07 32.29
CA PRO A 272 -25.64 0.83 32.79
C PRO A 272 -25.14 1.76 31.69
N LEU A 273 -25.05 3.05 32.00
CA LEU A 273 -24.38 4.06 31.17
C LEU A 273 -22.97 3.55 30.84
N GLU A 274 -22.78 3.05 29.61
CA GLU A 274 -21.47 2.63 29.13
C GLU A 274 -20.60 3.88 28.99
N ARG A 275 -19.77 4.16 30.01
CA ARG A 275 -18.69 5.14 29.91
C ARG A 275 -17.65 4.59 28.93
N ARG A 276 -17.72 5.04 27.67
CA ARG A 276 -16.69 4.76 26.69
C ARG A 276 -15.62 5.84 26.79
N LEU A 277 -14.52 5.44 27.43
CA LEU A 277 -13.31 6.22 27.62
C LEU A 277 -12.39 5.96 26.43
N ILE A 278 -11.87 7.04 25.85
CA ILE A 278 -11.02 7.03 24.67
C ILE A 278 -9.62 7.42 25.13
N GLY A 279 -8.58 6.83 24.54
CA GLY A 279 -7.18 7.25 24.62
C GLY A 279 -6.79 7.97 23.33
N LEU A 280 -6.22 9.18 23.38
CA LEU A 280 -5.42 9.66 22.25
C LEU A 280 -4.10 8.90 22.29
N PRO A 281 -3.66 8.17 21.26
CA PRO A 281 -2.41 7.42 21.34
C PRO A 281 -1.16 8.29 21.43
N PHE A 282 -1.26 9.56 21.00
CA PHE A 282 -0.19 10.54 21.03
C PHE A 282 -0.73 11.90 21.46
N ILE A 283 0.03 12.60 22.30
CA ILE A 283 -0.29 13.94 22.78
C ILE A 283 0.98 14.78 22.75
N ARG A 284 0.94 15.97 22.16
CA ARG A 284 2.09 16.88 22.19
C ARG A 284 2.35 17.40 23.60
N ALA A 285 3.56 17.18 24.12
CA ALA A 285 3.89 17.52 25.50
C ALA A 285 3.92 19.02 25.76
N ASP A 286 4.24 19.83 24.74
CA ASP A 286 4.25 21.28 24.80
C ASP A 286 2.84 21.90 24.78
N GLN A 287 1.82 21.11 24.44
CA GLN A 287 0.44 21.56 24.36
C GLN A 287 -0.39 21.19 25.58
N VAL A 288 0.14 20.34 26.46
CA VAL A 288 -0.55 19.86 27.65
C VAL A 288 0.28 20.16 28.88
N SER A 289 -0.37 20.67 29.92
CA SER A 289 0.32 20.93 31.17
C SER A 289 0.47 19.62 31.95
N ALA A 290 1.70 19.24 32.26
CA ALA A 290 1.98 18.07 33.09
C ALA A 290 1.41 18.22 34.52
N THR A 291 1.30 19.45 35.02
CA THR A 291 0.99 19.74 36.44
C THR A 291 -0.27 20.58 36.65
N ASP A 292 -0.70 21.36 35.67
CA ASP A 292 -1.71 22.40 35.86
C ASP A 292 -2.80 22.36 34.78
N CYS A 293 -3.94 21.75 35.14
CA CYS A 293 -5.15 21.76 34.33
C CYS A 293 -6.09 22.93 34.67
N SER A 294 -5.56 24.01 35.27
CA SER A 294 -6.31 25.24 35.41
C SER A 294 -6.74 25.74 34.03
N LEU A 295 -8.05 25.80 33.82
CA LEU A 295 -8.66 26.21 32.56
C LEU A 295 -8.31 27.69 32.29
N PRO A 296 -7.88 27.99 31.06
CA PRO A 296 -8.72 28.84 30.24
C PRO A 296 -9.27 28.07 29.04
N LEU A 297 -10.50 28.43 28.65
CA LEU A 297 -11.35 27.82 27.61
C LEU A 297 -10.75 27.81 26.18
N THR A 298 -9.51 28.26 25.99
CA THR A 298 -8.79 28.28 24.70
C THR A 298 -7.96 27.04 24.42
N GLN A 299 -7.98 26.03 25.30
CA GLN A 299 -7.20 24.80 25.14
C GLN A 299 -7.64 23.95 23.94
N ASN A 300 -6.66 23.48 23.17
CA ASN A 300 -6.86 22.57 22.03
C ASN A 300 -7.41 21.20 22.48
N ARG A 301 -7.79 20.34 21.52
CA ARG A 301 -8.43 19.04 21.82
C ARG A 301 -7.54 18.15 22.70
N GLU A 302 -6.23 18.12 22.48
CA GLU A 302 -5.31 17.29 23.26
C GLU A 302 -5.21 17.74 24.71
N SER A 303 -5.21 19.05 24.97
CA SER A 303 -5.15 19.59 26.32
C SER A 303 -6.43 19.32 27.10
N LYS A 304 -7.59 19.44 26.45
CA LYS A 304 -8.87 18.99 27.02
C LYS A 304 -8.84 17.50 27.32
N PHE A 305 -8.32 16.69 26.41
CA PHE A 305 -8.21 15.25 26.59
C PHE A 305 -7.31 14.91 27.80
N TRP A 306 -6.08 15.42 27.81
CA TRP A 306 -5.10 15.26 28.88
C TRP A 306 -5.65 15.67 30.23
N CYS A 307 -6.31 16.82 30.29
CA CYS A 307 -6.80 17.36 31.54
C CYS A 307 -7.99 16.61 32.15
N ASN A 308 -8.76 15.89 31.32
CA ASN A 308 -9.85 15.04 31.81
C ASN A 308 -9.39 13.61 32.17
N MET A 309 -8.16 13.21 31.82
CA MET A 309 -7.61 11.92 32.28
C MET A 309 -7.27 11.96 33.76
N SER A 310 -7.60 10.86 34.46
CA SER A 310 -7.15 10.62 35.82
C SER A 310 -5.60 10.59 35.85
N PRO A 311 -4.94 11.20 36.85
CA PRO A 311 -3.49 11.35 36.84
C PRO A 311 -2.71 10.05 37.07
N LYS A 312 -3.32 9.06 37.74
CA LYS A 312 -2.64 7.82 38.11
C LYS A 312 -3.59 6.64 38.14
N ARG A 313 -3.15 5.48 37.65
CA ARG A 313 -3.83 4.20 37.84
C ARG A 313 -3.92 3.82 39.33
N PRO A 314 -5.07 3.34 39.84
CA PRO A 314 -5.19 2.92 41.23
C PRO A 314 -4.23 1.74 41.55
N LEU A 315 -3.54 1.81 42.69
CA LEU A 315 -2.52 0.80 43.05
C LEU A 315 -3.10 -0.57 43.45
N ASN A 316 -4.42 -0.67 43.68
CA ASN A 316 -5.09 -1.83 44.27
C ASN A 316 -6.35 -2.26 43.47
N GLY A 317 -6.35 -2.06 42.16
CA GLY A 317 -7.44 -2.47 41.29
C GLY A 317 -7.86 -3.92 41.51
N SER A 318 -9.11 -4.14 41.89
CA SER A 318 -9.70 -5.44 42.19
C SER A 318 -9.90 -6.30 40.93
N GLY A 319 -8.89 -6.55 40.10
CA GLY A 319 -8.98 -7.40 38.90
C GLY A 319 -10.04 -6.99 37.85
N SER A 320 -10.73 -5.87 38.08
CA SER A 320 -11.86 -5.35 37.31
C SER A 320 -11.62 -3.90 36.89
N GLU A 321 -10.37 -3.42 36.99
CA GLU A 321 -10.03 -2.13 36.41
C GLU A 321 -10.32 -2.19 34.93
N ASN A 322 -11.14 -1.25 34.48
CA ASN A 322 -11.52 -1.15 33.09
C ASN A 322 -10.24 -0.82 32.31
N ILE A 323 -9.68 -1.80 31.62
CA ILE A 323 -8.53 -1.64 30.72
C ILE A 323 -8.78 -0.58 29.63
N ARG A 324 -10.04 -0.13 29.48
CA ARG A 324 -10.45 0.97 28.61
C ARG A 324 -10.28 2.36 29.23
N GLU A 325 -9.94 2.46 30.52
CA GLU A 325 -9.64 3.75 31.17
C GLU A 325 -8.14 4.04 31.03
N HIS A 326 -7.84 5.14 30.34
CA HIS A 326 -6.50 5.69 30.19
C HIS A 326 -6.23 6.71 31.30
N PHE A 327 -5.06 6.61 31.89
CA PHE A 327 -4.55 7.49 32.92
C PHE A 327 -3.33 8.25 32.40
N ARG A 328 -3.01 9.43 32.96
CA ARG A 328 -1.83 10.19 32.51
C ARG A 328 -0.53 9.44 32.72
N ASP A 329 -0.45 8.57 33.72
CA ASP A 329 0.72 7.72 33.96
C ASP A 329 0.84 6.53 33.00
N ASP A 330 -0.21 6.24 32.20
CA ASP A 330 -0.12 5.31 31.07
C ASP A 330 0.68 5.92 29.91
N TYR A 331 0.81 7.26 29.89
CA TYR A 331 1.54 7.97 28.86
C TYR A 331 3.01 8.16 29.24
N GLN A 332 3.90 7.73 28.36
CA GLN A 332 5.32 7.95 28.51
C GLN A 332 5.79 9.12 27.67
N LEU A 333 6.53 10.03 28.28
CA LEU A 333 7.22 11.09 27.55
C LEU A 333 8.25 10.45 26.61
N ARG A 334 8.25 10.91 25.36
CA ARG A 334 9.11 10.46 24.29
C ARG A 334 9.60 11.67 23.53
N ARG A 335 10.88 11.65 23.16
CA ARG A 335 11.44 12.62 22.24
C ARG A 335 11.52 12.02 20.84
N ILE A 336 11.05 12.78 19.88
CA ILE A 336 11.03 12.42 18.45
C ILE A 336 11.57 13.58 17.63
N ILE A 337 11.85 13.30 16.35
CA ILE A 337 12.16 14.32 15.35
C ILE A 337 10.89 14.55 14.53
N ASP A 338 10.43 15.80 14.47
CA ASP A 338 9.29 16.17 13.63
C ASP A 338 9.66 16.22 12.13
N ALA A 339 8.65 16.52 11.30
CA ALA A 339 8.80 16.65 9.85
C ALA A 339 9.89 17.66 9.42
N ASP A 340 10.09 18.68 10.23
CA ASP A 340 10.96 19.82 9.97
C ASP A 340 12.36 19.61 10.59
N GLY A 341 12.59 18.45 11.22
CA GLY A 341 13.86 18.08 11.83
C GLY A 341 14.04 18.56 13.27
N ASN A 342 13.00 19.12 13.90
CA ASN A 342 13.06 19.60 15.28
C ASN A 342 12.84 18.46 16.27
N GLU A 343 13.57 18.49 17.38
CA GLU A 343 13.27 17.64 18.54
C GLU A 343 12.00 18.15 19.22
N ILE A 344 10.96 17.31 19.28
CA ILE A 344 9.75 17.57 20.04
C ILE A 344 9.48 16.45 21.04
N ASP A 345 8.89 16.82 22.17
CA ASP A 345 8.46 15.87 23.18
C ASP A 345 6.97 15.54 22.98
N ILE A 346 6.64 14.25 22.96
CA ILE A 346 5.29 13.72 22.86
C ILE A 346 5.04 12.72 23.99
N TYR A 347 3.82 12.69 24.48
CA TYR A 347 3.32 11.64 25.35
C TYR A 347 2.75 10.53 24.48
N VAL A 348 3.33 9.33 24.59
CA VAL A 348 2.88 8.12 23.89
C VAL A 348 2.17 7.23 24.89
N ASP A 349 0.94 6.84 24.55
CA ASP A 349 0.21 5.85 25.34
C ASP A 349 0.96 4.50 25.29
N SER A 350 1.43 4.05 26.44
CA SER A 350 2.19 2.80 26.58
C SER A 350 1.32 1.59 26.95
N PHE A 351 0.01 1.78 27.18
CA PHE A 351 -0.90 0.74 27.71
C PHE A 351 -1.74 0.02 26.64
N VAL A 352 -1.26 -0.02 25.40
CA VAL A 352 -1.93 -0.71 24.31
C VAL A 352 -1.55 -2.20 24.33
N ASP A 353 -2.53 -3.06 24.61
CA ASP A 353 -2.37 -4.51 24.76
C ASP A 353 -3.06 -5.31 23.64
N GLU A 354 -2.38 -6.35 23.15
CA GLU A 354 -2.80 -7.24 22.06
C GLU A 354 -3.66 -8.44 22.55
N ASP A 355 -3.56 -8.82 23.83
CA ASP A 355 -3.93 -10.18 24.23
C ASP A 355 -5.32 -10.35 24.87
N SER A 356 -6.13 -9.29 24.97
CA SER A 356 -7.54 -9.40 25.34
C SER A 356 -8.43 -8.68 24.33
N SER A 357 -8.69 -9.36 23.19
CA SER A 357 -9.68 -8.95 22.19
C SER A 357 -10.92 -8.25 22.80
N PRO A 358 -11.37 -7.08 22.30
CA PRO A 358 -10.87 -6.28 21.17
C PRO A 358 -10.86 -4.76 21.48
N PHE A 359 -9.87 -4.19 22.19
CA PHE A 359 -10.04 -2.80 22.66
C PHE A 359 -8.91 -1.79 22.37
N TYR A 360 -7.84 -2.16 21.68
CA TYR A 360 -7.10 -1.17 20.90
C TYR A 360 -6.81 -1.72 19.51
N ARG A 361 -7.74 -1.46 18.60
CA ARG A 361 -7.40 -1.42 17.17
C ARG A 361 -6.73 -0.07 16.98
N TYR A 362 -5.55 -0.05 16.38
CA TYR A 362 -4.98 1.17 15.81
C TYR A 362 -6.08 2.02 15.15
N PRO A 363 -5.95 3.36 15.07
CA PRO A 363 -6.88 4.16 14.28
C PRO A 363 -7.07 3.47 12.94
N SER A 364 -8.23 2.85 12.69
CA SER A 364 -8.55 2.44 11.33
C SER A 364 -8.89 3.74 10.59
N PRO A 365 -8.81 3.80 9.27
CA PRO A 365 -8.03 2.92 8.42
C PRO A 365 -6.50 2.97 8.62
N TYR A 366 -5.93 3.98 9.29
CA TYR A 366 -4.47 4.15 9.38
C TYR A 366 -3.68 2.89 9.79
N GLY A 367 -4.17 2.14 10.79
CA GLY A 367 -3.61 0.87 11.22
C GLY A 367 -3.62 -0.20 10.13
N ASP A 368 -4.77 -0.34 9.46
CA ASP A 368 -4.95 -1.29 8.36
C ASP A 368 -4.04 -0.93 7.17
N LEU A 369 -3.92 0.36 6.87
CA LEU A 369 -3.03 0.88 5.82
C LEU A 369 -1.54 0.63 6.15
N MET A 370 -1.12 0.87 7.39
CA MET A 370 0.24 0.58 7.85
C MET A 370 0.55 -0.92 7.79
N LEU A 371 -0.40 -1.77 8.21
CA LEU A 371 -0.26 -3.22 8.11
C LEU A 371 -0.17 -3.68 6.64
N ALA A 372 -0.99 -3.13 5.75
CA ALA A 372 -0.93 -3.41 4.32
C ALA A 372 0.44 -3.02 3.73
N PHE A 373 0.96 -1.84 4.08
CA PHE A 373 2.30 -1.41 3.68
C PHE A 373 3.38 -2.31 4.24
N ASN A 374 3.28 -2.72 5.50
CA ASN A 374 4.23 -3.63 6.13
C ASN A 374 4.25 -4.99 5.42
N ALA A 375 3.08 -5.54 5.12
CA ALA A 375 2.93 -6.80 4.39
C ALA A 375 3.51 -6.69 2.98
N GLY A 376 3.15 -5.63 2.24
CA GLY A 376 3.69 -5.34 0.92
C GLY A 376 5.21 -5.22 0.92
N LEU A 377 5.78 -4.44 1.83
CA LEU A 377 7.24 -4.29 1.97
C LEU A 377 7.93 -5.60 2.33
N ARG A 378 7.34 -6.46 3.17
CA ARG A 378 7.89 -7.79 3.49
C ARG A 378 7.89 -8.69 2.27
N MET A 379 6.81 -8.71 1.49
CA MET A 379 6.73 -9.46 0.23
C MET A 379 7.75 -8.94 -0.78
N THR A 380 7.86 -7.62 -0.93
CA THR A 380 8.88 -6.99 -1.78
C THR A 380 10.29 -7.36 -1.34
N ASN A 381 10.62 -7.22 -0.05
CA ASN A 381 11.94 -7.54 0.49
C ASN A 381 12.36 -8.99 0.21
N LYS A 382 11.42 -9.92 0.30
CA LYS A 382 11.65 -11.34 -0.04
C LYS A 382 12.01 -11.55 -1.50
N GLN A 383 11.41 -10.76 -2.38
CA GLN A 383 11.61 -10.83 -3.82
C GLN A 383 12.63 -9.80 -4.33
N ALA A 384 13.23 -9.01 -3.45
CA ALA A 384 13.98 -7.83 -3.85
C ALA A 384 15.26 -8.22 -4.57
N SER A 385 15.50 -7.60 -5.72
CA SER A 385 16.82 -7.62 -6.36
C SER A 385 17.76 -6.62 -5.66
N ALA A 386 19.08 -6.79 -5.77
CA ALA A 386 20.05 -5.83 -5.25
C ALA A 386 19.97 -4.42 -5.88
N ALA A 387 19.18 -4.27 -6.94
CA ALA A 387 18.91 -3.00 -7.60
C ALA A 387 17.48 -2.51 -7.37
N ASP A 388 16.66 -3.28 -6.65
CA ASP A 388 15.35 -2.81 -6.24
C ASP A 388 15.54 -1.70 -5.21
N LYS A 389 14.82 -0.60 -5.42
CA LYS A 389 14.81 0.51 -4.48
C LYS A 389 13.40 0.88 -4.12
N ALA A 390 13.22 1.38 -2.92
CA ALA A 390 11.96 1.91 -2.49
C ALA A 390 12.12 3.15 -1.62
N MET A 391 11.00 3.84 -1.44
CA MET A 391 10.81 4.85 -0.41
C MET A 391 9.47 4.65 0.27
N VAL A 392 9.39 5.11 1.52
CA VAL A 392 8.14 5.27 2.25
C VAL A 392 7.97 6.76 2.53
N LEU A 393 6.80 7.28 2.25
CA LEU A 393 6.45 8.69 2.41
C LEU A 393 5.13 8.76 3.18
N ALA A 394 5.07 9.63 4.19
CA ALA A 394 3.86 9.93 4.93
C ALA A 394 3.37 11.34 4.56
N MET A 395 2.11 11.48 4.20
CA MET A 395 1.51 12.73 3.75
C MET A 395 0.36 13.22 4.63
N THR A 396 0.18 14.53 4.62
CA THR A 396 -0.97 15.29 5.11
C THR A 396 -1.26 16.37 4.04
N GLY A 397 -1.59 17.61 4.40
CA GLY A 397 -1.54 18.74 3.50
C GLY A 397 -0.14 19.03 2.95
N LYS A 398 0.89 18.51 3.64
CA LYS A 398 2.32 18.52 3.27
C LYS A 398 2.93 17.11 3.34
N ILE A 399 4.14 16.93 2.80
CA ILE A 399 4.94 15.74 3.08
C ILE A 399 5.46 15.81 4.51
N ARG A 400 4.98 14.91 5.37
CA ARG A 400 5.25 14.93 6.80
C ARG A 400 6.50 14.14 7.16
N GLY A 401 6.68 12.98 6.54
CA GLY A 401 7.82 12.12 6.80
C GLY A 401 8.22 11.40 5.55
N ARG A 402 9.50 11.05 5.45
CA ARG A 402 9.98 10.16 4.39
C ARG A 402 11.17 9.33 4.84
N TYR A 403 11.26 8.12 4.30
CA TYR A 403 12.44 7.27 4.37
C TYR A 403 12.81 6.77 2.97
N PRO A 404 14.09 6.86 2.58
CA PRO A 404 15.17 7.55 3.28
C PRO A 404 14.93 9.07 3.39
N ASN A 405 15.44 9.67 4.48
CA ASN A 405 15.46 11.13 4.59
C ASN A 405 16.64 11.67 3.75
N PRO A 406 16.41 12.52 2.74
CA PRO A 406 17.45 13.03 1.86
C PRO A 406 18.54 13.80 2.61
N ALA A 407 18.20 14.49 3.71
CA ALA A 407 19.17 15.19 4.54
C ALA A 407 20.19 14.23 5.20
N GLN A 408 19.78 12.99 5.44
CA GLN A 408 20.61 11.94 6.04
C GLN A 408 21.21 10.99 5.00
N ASN A 409 20.66 10.95 3.78
CA ASN A 409 21.01 9.98 2.74
C ASN A 409 21.67 10.63 1.50
N ASN A 410 22.51 11.64 1.71
CA ASN A 410 23.26 12.33 0.64
C ASN A 410 22.36 12.83 -0.51
N GLY A 411 21.16 13.33 -0.18
CA GLY A 411 20.19 13.82 -1.16
C GLY A 411 19.42 12.74 -1.92
N LYS A 412 19.61 11.46 -1.63
CA LYS A 412 18.86 10.35 -2.26
C LYS A 412 17.55 10.08 -1.55
N TYR A 413 16.50 9.93 -2.33
CA TYR A 413 15.14 9.65 -1.85
C TYR A 413 14.77 8.18 -1.94
N LEU A 414 15.54 7.34 -2.65
CA LEU A 414 15.32 5.90 -2.74
C LEU A 414 16.41 5.10 -2.02
N SER A 415 16.03 3.98 -1.39
CA SER A 415 16.94 3.06 -0.68
C SER A 415 16.61 1.60 -0.98
N ASP A 416 17.62 0.73 -0.94
CA ASP A 416 17.51 -0.73 -0.98
C ASP A 416 17.30 -1.35 0.42
N ASN A 417 17.26 -0.53 1.48
CA ASN A 417 17.08 -0.99 2.85
C ASN A 417 15.60 -1.21 3.19
N PHE A 418 14.99 -2.22 2.56
CA PHE A 418 13.62 -2.64 2.82
C PHE A 418 13.40 -3.08 4.27
N SER A 419 14.41 -3.65 4.93
CA SER A 419 14.33 -4.03 6.34
C SER A 419 14.02 -2.84 7.25
N MET A 420 14.62 -1.68 6.97
CA MET A 420 14.29 -0.44 7.68
C MET A 420 12.87 0.03 7.37
N MET A 421 12.44 -0.01 6.11
CA MET A 421 11.06 0.36 5.73
C MET A 421 10.02 -0.53 6.42
N ILE A 422 10.27 -1.85 6.52
CA ILE A 422 9.46 -2.79 7.29
C ILE A 422 9.47 -2.43 8.78
N GLN A 423 10.60 -1.99 9.33
CA GLN A 423 10.66 -1.54 10.72
C GLN A 423 9.84 -0.25 10.93
N LEU A 424 9.90 0.69 10.01
CA LEU A 424 9.19 1.97 10.06
C LEU A 424 7.69 1.86 9.79
N THR A 425 7.22 0.78 9.15
CA THR A 425 5.78 0.55 8.89
C THR A 425 5.15 -0.42 9.88
N ASN A 426 5.93 -0.98 10.82
CA ASN A 426 5.41 -1.84 11.87
C ASN A 426 5.03 -1.00 13.09
N LEU A 427 3.72 -0.85 13.33
CA LEU A 427 3.19 -0.06 14.43
C LEU A 427 3.53 -0.63 15.82
N ASP A 428 3.83 -1.93 15.92
CA ASP A 428 4.20 -2.57 17.19
C ASP A 428 5.61 -2.20 17.67
N ASN A 429 6.45 -1.63 16.78
CA ASN A 429 7.83 -1.27 17.11
C ASN A 429 7.97 -0.08 18.09
N ARG A 430 6.87 0.52 18.51
CA ARG A 430 6.84 1.56 19.57
C ARG A 430 7.04 1.00 20.99
N GLY A 431 7.05 -0.32 21.14
CA GLY A 431 6.99 -0.99 22.44
C GLY A 431 5.54 -1.07 22.92
N THR A 432 5.11 -2.29 23.21
CA THR A 432 3.78 -2.65 23.71
C THR A 432 3.92 -3.28 25.08
N ILE A 433 2.93 -3.12 25.95
CA ILE A 433 2.88 -3.87 27.21
C ILE A 433 2.01 -5.09 26.93
N GLY A 434 2.58 -6.28 27.06
CA GLY A 434 1.84 -7.53 26.86
C GLY A 434 1.24 -8.05 28.16
N TRP A 435 -0.03 -8.46 28.12
CA TRP A 435 -0.63 -9.21 29.22
C TRP A 435 -0.30 -10.70 29.11
N LYS A 436 0.34 -11.27 30.14
CA LYS A 436 0.23 -12.72 30.35
C LYS A 436 -0.99 -12.99 31.22
N PRO A 437 -2.01 -13.71 30.72
CA PRO A 437 -3.13 -14.16 31.53
C PRO A 437 -2.67 -15.25 32.50
N SER A 438 -2.00 -14.84 33.57
CA SER A 438 -1.77 -15.66 34.74
C SER A 438 -2.46 -14.99 35.92
N ALA A 439 -3.36 -15.74 36.56
CA ALA A 439 -4.26 -15.24 37.59
C ALA A 439 -3.47 -14.50 38.69
N GLY A 440 -3.63 -13.17 38.74
CA GLY A 440 -3.13 -12.33 39.83
C GLY A 440 -1.74 -11.72 39.65
N HIS A 441 -1.20 -11.59 38.43
CA HIS A 441 0.03 -10.83 38.20
C HIS A 441 -0.22 -9.57 37.35
N PRO A 442 0.35 -8.42 37.73
CA PRO A 442 0.34 -7.21 36.90
C PRO A 442 1.05 -7.48 35.55
N PRO A 443 0.79 -6.66 34.51
CA PRO A 443 1.41 -6.81 33.19
C PRO A 443 2.91 -7.06 33.32
N SER A 444 3.40 -8.15 32.71
CA SER A 444 4.68 -8.75 33.10
C SER A 444 5.80 -8.63 32.07
N PHE A 445 5.55 -8.08 30.87
CA PHE A 445 6.65 -7.68 29.99
C PHE A 445 6.27 -6.52 29.07
N VAL A 446 7.19 -5.56 28.95
CA VAL A 446 7.18 -4.53 27.90
C VAL A 446 7.96 -5.13 26.73
N THR A 447 7.36 -5.22 25.54
CA THR A 447 8.13 -5.57 24.34
C THR A 447 9.18 -4.50 24.11
N ALA A 448 10.39 -4.92 23.79
CA ALA A 448 11.49 -3.99 23.57
C ALA A 448 11.16 -3.09 22.38
N GLU A 449 11.08 -1.78 22.63
CA GLU A 449 10.97 -0.76 21.60
C GLU A 449 12.13 -0.91 20.60
N ARG A 450 11.83 -0.89 19.30
CA ARG A 450 12.82 -0.97 18.23
C ARG A 450 12.92 0.38 17.54
N ARG A 451 14.12 0.98 17.54
CA ARG A 451 14.38 2.26 16.89
C ARG A 451 15.33 2.13 15.69
N PRO A 452 15.16 2.95 14.64
CA PRO A 452 14.08 3.93 14.48
C PRO A 452 12.73 3.27 14.11
N ASN A 453 11.60 3.87 14.49
CA ASN A 453 10.25 3.40 14.11
C ASN A 453 9.43 4.52 13.46
N PHE A 454 8.15 4.25 13.21
CA PHE A 454 7.22 5.19 12.57
C PHE A 454 7.10 6.53 13.33
N LEU A 455 7.33 6.55 14.66
CA LEU A 455 7.35 7.77 15.46
C LEU A 455 8.60 8.59 15.15
N ASP A 456 9.76 7.95 15.12
CA ASP A 456 11.03 8.62 14.79
C ASP A 456 11.04 9.15 13.34
N ALA A 457 10.28 8.52 12.44
CA ALA A 457 10.15 8.92 11.04
C ALA A 457 9.02 9.92 10.76
N GLY A 458 8.25 10.32 11.77
CA GLY A 458 7.13 11.26 11.62
C GLY A 458 5.92 10.70 10.87
N PHE A 459 5.76 9.38 10.78
CA PHE A 459 4.70 8.70 10.01
C PHE A 459 3.36 8.63 10.74
N PHE A 460 3.08 9.56 11.65
CA PHE A 460 1.88 9.55 12.47
C PHE A 460 1.39 10.98 12.68
N TYR A 461 0.08 11.14 12.79
CA TYR A 461 -0.52 12.46 12.98
C TYR A 461 -0.15 13.08 14.34
N LEU A 462 0.22 14.35 14.33
CA LEU A 462 0.22 15.23 15.51
C LEU A 462 -0.61 16.45 15.17
N TYR A 463 -1.40 16.92 16.11
CA TYR A 463 -2.09 18.19 15.88
C TYR A 463 -1.09 19.33 16.03
N SER A 464 -0.92 20.07 14.94
CA SER A 464 -0.19 21.33 14.96
C SER A 464 -1.16 22.51 14.93
N PRO A 465 -1.18 23.39 15.95
CA PRO A 465 -1.89 24.65 15.91
C PRO A 465 -1.19 25.68 15.03
N THR A 466 0.13 25.54 14.86
CA THR A 466 0.97 26.48 14.11
C THR A 466 1.11 26.10 12.64
N ASP A 467 0.99 24.82 12.31
CA ASP A 467 1.03 24.36 10.92
C ASP A 467 -0.38 24.10 10.39
N PRO A 468 -0.90 24.97 9.50
CA PRO A 468 -2.23 24.78 8.94
C PRO A 468 -2.30 23.53 8.05
N TYR A 469 -1.22 23.09 7.42
CA TYR A 469 -1.22 21.99 6.45
C TYR A 469 -1.38 20.61 7.10
N GLU A 470 -0.96 20.43 8.35
CA GLU A 470 -1.00 19.11 9.00
C GLU A 470 -2.42 18.58 9.14
N ARG A 471 -3.44 19.44 9.15
CA ARG A 471 -4.84 19.04 9.35
C ARG A 471 -5.55 18.55 8.09
N PHE A 472 -4.87 18.59 6.96
CA PHE A 472 -5.46 18.38 5.66
C PHE A 472 -4.86 17.15 4.97
N THR A 473 -5.41 16.81 3.83
CA THR A 473 -5.04 15.66 3.01
C THR A 473 -4.72 16.15 1.60
N ASN A 474 -3.53 15.83 1.10
CA ASN A 474 -3.03 16.32 -0.20
C ASN A 474 -2.38 15.18 -1.01
N PRO A 475 -3.20 14.24 -1.54
CA PRO A 475 -2.71 13.15 -2.40
C PRO A 475 -1.96 13.67 -3.62
N LEU A 476 -2.39 14.79 -4.21
CA LEU A 476 -1.76 15.36 -5.39
C LEU A 476 -0.29 15.72 -5.14
N LEU A 477 0.02 16.41 -4.05
CA LEU A 477 1.40 16.75 -3.67
C LEU A 477 2.27 15.49 -3.51
N ALA A 478 1.76 14.47 -2.81
CA ALA A 478 2.51 13.25 -2.56
C ALA A 478 2.73 12.41 -3.81
N ILE A 479 1.72 12.34 -4.69
CA ILE A 479 1.83 11.69 -6.00
C ILE A 479 2.88 12.41 -6.85
N ASN A 480 2.85 13.74 -6.89
CA ASN A 480 3.81 14.52 -7.66
C ASN A 480 5.25 14.33 -7.15
N ASP A 481 5.48 14.35 -5.83
CA ASP A 481 6.80 14.05 -5.26
C ASP A 481 7.24 12.63 -5.62
N ALA A 482 6.35 11.65 -5.52
CA ALA A 482 6.65 10.27 -5.88
C ALA A 482 6.97 10.09 -7.38
N ILE A 483 6.25 10.76 -8.29
CA ILE A 483 6.56 10.75 -9.73
C ILE A 483 7.98 11.29 -9.96
N ASP A 484 8.32 12.40 -9.33
CA ASP A 484 9.62 13.06 -9.51
C ASP A 484 10.76 12.18 -9.00
N ARG A 485 10.62 11.56 -7.82
CA ARG A 485 11.65 10.66 -7.26
C ARG A 485 11.80 9.39 -8.08
N LEU A 486 10.69 8.74 -8.44
CA LEU A 486 10.73 7.53 -9.28
C LEU A 486 11.26 7.82 -10.69
N SER A 487 11.08 9.03 -11.22
CA SER A 487 11.58 9.38 -12.55
C SER A 487 13.06 9.75 -12.55
N SER A 488 13.53 10.44 -11.50
CA SER A 488 14.89 10.99 -11.44
C SER A 488 15.93 10.03 -10.87
N GLU A 489 15.56 9.16 -9.94
CA GLU A 489 16.51 8.28 -9.23
C GLU A 489 16.48 6.82 -9.65
N CYS A 490 15.44 6.41 -10.38
CA CYS A 490 15.33 5.02 -10.83
C CYS A 490 16.13 4.77 -12.10
N PRO A 491 16.76 3.59 -12.21
CA PRO A 491 17.32 3.12 -13.47
C PRO A 491 16.27 3.19 -14.58
N SER A 492 16.69 3.56 -15.79
CA SER A 492 15.77 3.67 -16.93
C SER A 492 15.07 2.35 -17.28
N SER A 493 15.71 1.21 -16.97
CA SER A 493 15.18 -0.14 -17.13
C SER A 493 14.31 -0.65 -15.99
N ALA A 494 14.24 0.08 -14.87
CA ALA A 494 13.46 -0.35 -13.71
C ALA A 494 11.96 -0.13 -13.93
N GLN A 495 11.16 -1.10 -13.49
CA GLN A 495 9.72 -0.93 -13.38
C GLN A 495 9.43 0.04 -12.23
N ARG A 496 8.70 1.11 -12.52
CA ARG A 496 8.30 2.10 -11.52
C ARG A 496 6.91 1.74 -10.99
N ILE A 497 6.79 1.67 -9.68
CA ILE A 497 5.56 1.30 -8.99
C ILE A 497 5.30 2.34 -7.92
N MET A 498 4.08 2.85 -7.86
CA MET A 498 3.62 3.69 -6.77
C MET A 498 2.50 2.96 -6.06
N ILE A 499 2.54 2.91 -4.74
CA ILE A 499 1.51 2.31 -3.89
C ILE A 499 1.05 3.43 -2.97
N ILE A 500 -0.18 3.90 -3.12
CA ILE A 500 -0.76 4.94 -2.26
C ILE A 500 -1.83 4.32 -1.36
N ALA A 501 -1.71 4.57 -0.06
CA ALA A 501 -2.66 4.17 0.97
C ALA A 501 -3.37 5.42 1.48
N THR A 502 -4.67 5.58 1.22
CA THR A 502 -5.43 6.79 1.55
C THR A 502 -6.92 6.49 1.71
N ASP A 503 -7.67 7.36 2.38
CA ASP A 503 -9.14 7.36 2.31
C ASP A 503 -9.68 7.99 1.00
N GLY A 504 -8.78 8.55 0.17
CA GLY A 504 -9.08 9.17 -1.12
C GLY A 504 -9.54 10.62 -1.05
N ILE A 505 -9.76 11.17 0.15
CA ILE A 505 -10.28 12.52 0.33
C ILE A 505 -9.14 13.52 0.11
N SER A 506 -9.33 14.46 -0.82
CA SER A 506 -8.40 15.58 -1.00
C SER A 506 -9.00 16.87 -0.45
N SER A 507 -8.36 17.47 0.55
CA SER A 507 -8.75 18.76 1.13
C SER A 507 -7.75 19.88 0.79
N CYS A 508 -6.86 19.62 -0.16
CA CYS A 508 -5.93 20.56 -0.75
C CYS A 508 -5.97 20.45 -2.27
N ALA A 509 -5.71 21.56 -2.96
CA ALA A 509 -5.55 21.59 -4.42
C ALA A 509 -4.41 22.52 -4.80
N ASN A 510 -3.78 22.24 -5.95
CA ASN A 510 -2.73 23.10 -6.48
C ASN A 510 -3.33 24.40 -7.06
N ILE A 511 -2.76 25.54 -6.69
CA ILE A 511 -3.21 26.86 -7.13
C ILE A 511 -2.22 27.60 -8.04
N SER A 512 -0.96 27.15 -8.11
CA SER A 512 0.08 27.80 -8.92
C SER A 512 -0.15 27.62 -10.42
N GLY A 513 -0.90 26.58 -10.82
CA GLY A 513 -1.10 26.20 -12.22
C GLY A 513 0.00 25.27 -12.75
N ASP A 514 1.11 25.14 -12.03
CA ASP A 514 2.08 24.08 -12.25
C ASP A 514 1.61 22.82 -11.51
N LEU A 515 0.89 21.96 -12.24
CA LEU A 515 0.38 20.70 -11.71
C LEU A 515 1.47 19.70 -11.35
N SER A 516 2.73 19.97 -11.70
CA SER A 516 3.87 19.13 -11.36
C SER A 516 4.55 19.51 -10.04
N SER A 517 4.19 20.67 -9.46
CA SER A 517 4.88 21.20 -8.29
C SER A 517 4.89 20.25 -7.10
N THR A 518 6.06 20.18 -6.45
CA THR A 518 6.29 19.48 -5.19
C THR A 518 6.46 20.44 -4.01
N ASP A 519 6.26 21.74 -4.23
CA ASP A 519 6.34 22.77 -3.19
C ASP A 519 4.97 22.90 -2.48
N PRO A 520 4.89 22.67 -1.16
CA PRO A 520 3.64 22.81 -0.40
C PRO A 520 2.99 24.20 -0.53
N SER A 521 3.77 25.26 -0.79
CA SER A 521 3.26 26.63 -0.92
C SER A 521 2.43 26.85 -2.19
N ASP A 522 2.58 25.98 -3.20
CA ASP A 522 1.76 25.98 -4.41
C ASP A 522 0.38 25.34 -4.19
N TYR A 523 0.14 24.78 -3.00
CA TYR A 523 -1.12 24.15 -2.63
C TYR A 523 -1.86 25.00 -1.62
N GLN A 524 -3.17 25.09 -1.83
CA GLN A 524 -4.07 25.74 -0.91
C GLN A 524 -5.04 24.71 -0.36
N CYS A 525 -5.09 24.63 0.96
CA CYS A 525 -5.98 23.74 1.71
C CYS A 525 -7.12 24.54 2.35
N GLU A 526 -8.15 23.84 2.79
CA GLU A 526 -9.27 24.45 3.53
C GLU A 526 -8.78 25.23 4.78
N PRO A 527 -9.56 26.18 5.31
CA PRO A 527 -10.73 26.83 4.72
C PRO A 527 -10.36 27.95 3.72
N SER A 528 -9.11 28.01 3.27
CA SER A 528 -8.53 29.18 2.59
C SER A 528 -9.23 29.56 1.28
N PHE A 529 -10.03 28.65 0.68
CA PHE A 529 -10.76 28.85 -0.59
C PHE A 529 -12.10 29.59 -0.49
N GLY A 530 -12.38 30.25 0.64
CA GLY A 530 -13.76 30.61 0.96
C GLY A 530 -14.54 29.36 1.37
N SER A 531 -15.73 29.52 1.91
CA SER A 531 -16.48 28.49 2.64
C SER A 531 -16.96 27.27 1.82
N ASN A 532 -16.36 26.95 0.67
CA ASN A 532 -16.78 25.85 -0.19
C ASN A 532 -15.70 24.75 -0.37
N PRO A 533 -15.60 23.80 0.59
CA PRO A 533 -14.83 22.55 0.49
C PRO A 533 -14.91 21.83 -0.87
N TRP A 534 -16.10 21.80 -1.48
CA TRP A 534 -16.32 21.12 -2.76
C TRP A 534 -15.47 21.69 -3.89
N GLN A 535 -15.21 23.00 -3.90
CA GLN A 535 -14.40 23.60 -4.97
C GLN A 535 -12.94 23.15 -4.89
N ILE A 536 -12.38 22.99 -3.68
CA ILE A 536 -11.04 22.42 -3.51
C ILE A 536 -11.03 20.98 -3.98
N TYR A 537 -11.95 20.17 -3.48
CA TYR A 537 -12.02 18.76 -3.80
C TYR A 537 -12.20 18.54 -5.32
N SER A 538 -13.15 19.24 -5.95
CA SER A 538 -13.41 19.16 -7.40
C SER A 538 -12.20 19.59 -8.22
N ARG A 539 -11.49 20.65 -7.79
CA ARG A 539 -10.24 21.07 -8.43
C ARG A 539 -9.15 20.02 -8.28
N ALA A 540 -8.97 19.45 -7.09
CA ALA A 540 -7.99 18.39 -6.85
C ALA A 540 -8.29 17.14 -7.69
N SER A 541 -9.57 16.74 -7.77
CA SER A 541 -10.05 15.66 -8.64
C SER A 541 -9.66 15.90 -10.10
N GLN A 542 -9.95 17.09 -10.65
CA GLN A 542 -9.52 17.46 -12.01
C GLN A 542 -8.00 17.44 -12.21
N GLN A 543 -7.22 17.77 -11.18
CA GLN A 543 -5.76 17.73 -11.24
C GLN A 543 -5.20 16.31 -11.15
N LEU A 544 -5.91 15.42 -10.48
CA LEU A 544 -5.55 14.00 -10.37
C LEU A 544 -5.88 13.25 -11.67
N THR A 545 -7.13 13.31 -12.14
CA THR A 545 -7.64 12.46 -13.23
C THR A 545 -8.03 13.20 -14.50
N GLY A 546 -8.07 14.53 -14.50
CA GLY A 546 -8.51 15.30 -15.66
C GLY A 546 -7.58 15.22 -16.87
N ASP A 547 -8.09 15.70 -18.02
CA ASP A 547 -7.42 15.63 -19.33
C ASP A 547 -6.27 16.62 -19.51
N ALA A 548 -5.94 17.44 -18.50
CA ALA A 548 -4.82 18.37 -18.60
C ALA A 548 -3.51 17.61 -18.87
N PRO A 549 -2.63 18.06 -19.78
CA PRO A 549 -1.39 17.35 -20.10
C PRO A 549 -0.53 17.03 -18.87
N ASP A 550 -0.54 17.95 -17.89
CA ASP A 550 0.24 17.84 -16.65
C ASP A 550 -0.57 17.27 -15.47
N SER A 551 -1.77 16.73 -15.69
CA SER A 551 -2.53 16.03 -14.65
C SER A 551 -1.75 14.82 -14.13
N ALA A 552 -1.99 14.44 -12.87
CA ALA A 552 -1.25 13.36 -12.23
C ALA A 552 -1.35 12.04 -13.04
N ILE A 553 -2.54 11.69 -13.54
CA ILE A 553 -2.75 10.50 -14.37
C ILE A 553 -1.90 10.51 -15.66
N ASN A 554 -1.78 11.65 -16.32
CA ASN A 554 -1.02 11.77 -17.57
C ASN A 554 0.48 11.70 -17.29
N ARG A 555 0.94 12.33 -16.21
CA ARG A 555 2.34 12.22 -15.75
C ARG A 555 2.70 10.79 -15.37
N ILE A 556 1.83 10.08 -14.63
CA ILE A 556 2.02 8.66 -14.27
C ILE A 556 2.18 7.80 -15.53
N ARG A 557 1.30 7.99 -16.53
CA ARG A 557 1.37 7.29 -17.83
C ARG A 557 2.66 7.60 -18.58
N GLU A 558 3.02 8.88 -18.69
CA GLU A 558 4.23 9.33 -19.41
C GLU A 558 5.50 8.70 -18.81
N LYS A 559 5.55 8.58 -17.48
CA LYS A 559 6.70 8.01 -16.76
C LYS A 559 6.66 6.48 -16.63
N ASN A 560 5.64 5.83 -17.20
CA ASN A 560 5.38 4.39 -17.08
C ASN A 560 5.41 3.92 -15.62
N ILE A 561 4.68 4.63 -14.74
CA ILE A 561 4.52 4.29 -13.34
C ILE A 561 3.22 3.48 -13.19
N ASN A 562 3.31 2.27 -12.65
CA ASN A 562 2.13 1.50 -12.28
C ASN A 562 1.63 1.98 -10.91
N LEU A 563 0.42 2.53 -10.85
CA LEU A 563 -0.16 2.99 -9.58
C LEU A 563 -1.09 1.93 -8.96
N VAL A 564 -0.75 1.51 -7.75
CA VAL A 564 -1.63 0.73 -6.87
C VAL A 564 -2.23 1.69 -5.85
N VAL A 565 -3.55 1.70 -5.72
CA VAL A 565 -4.25 2.48 -4.69
C VAL A 565 -4.89 1.52 -3.71
N VAL A 566 -4.46 1.59 -2.46
CA VAL A 566 -5.06 0.90 -1.32
C VAL A 566 -5.97 1.89 -0.61
N THR A 567 -7.28 1.69 -0.68
CA THR A 567 -8.21 2.60 -0.02
C THR A 567 -8.80 1.98 1.23
N ALA A 568 -8.78 2.71 2.34
CA ALA A 568 -9.45 2.29 3.56
C ALA A 568 -10.03 3.54 4.25
N GLY A 569 -11.18 3.42 4.91
CA GLY A 569 -11.80 4.57 5.56
C GLY A 569 -13.23 4.33 5.99
N GLU A 570 -13.67 5.04 7.02
CA GLU A 570 -15.07 5.02 7.46
C GLU A 570 -16.03 5.56 6.38
N TYR A 571 -15.55 6.50 5.58
CA TYR A 571 -16.31 7.12 4.49
C TYR A 571 -16.26 6.28 3.21
N LEU A 572 -15.54 5.16 3.23
CA LEU A 572 -15.66 4.13 2.21
C LEU A 572 -16.88 3.29 2.58
N GLY A 573 -18.06 3.69 2.08
CA GLY A 573 -19.25 2.84 2.16
C GLY A 573 -18.98 1.48 1.49
N SER A 574 -19.88 0.52 1.68
CA SER A 574 -19.91 -0.78 0.97
C SER A 574 -20.19 -0.64 -0.54
N ASN A 575 -19.86 0.50 -1.14
CA ASN A 575 -20.48 1.08 -2.32
C ASN A 575 -19.75 0.77 -3.63
N ILE A 576 -18.97 -0.30 -3.68
CA ILE A 576 -18.58 -0.86 -4.98
C ILE A 576 -19.74 -1.73 -5.44
N LEU A 577 -20.74 -1.10 -6.06
CA LEU A 577 -21.66 -1.89 -6.87
C LEU A 577 -21.00 -2.15 -8.21
N ASN A 578 -20.51 -3.37 -8.29
CA ASN A 578 -20.69 -4.27 -9.42
C ASN A 578 -21.78 -3.80 -10.40
N LYS A 579 -21.53 -3.86 -11.71
CA LYS A 579 -22.56 -3.61 -12.72
C LYS A 579 -23.65 -4.68 -12.61
N ARG A 580 -24.92 -4.32 -12.63
CA ARG A 580 -26.01 -5.31 -12.71
C ARG A 580 -26.28 -5.69 -14.17
N GLU A 581 -26.13 -6.96 -14.51
CA GLU A 581 -26.55 -7.55 -15.80
C GLU A 581 -27.41 -8.78 -15.54
N ASP A 582 -28.51 -8.92 -16.28
CA ASP A 582 -29.45 -10.06 -16.14
C ASP A 582 -29.88 -10.34 -14.69
N ASN A 583 -30.15 -9.28 -13.92
CA ASN A 583 -30.45 -9.30 -12.49
C ASN A 583 -29.33 -9.79 -11.54
N GLN A 584 -28.15 -10.14 -12.06
CA GLN A 584 -26.98 -10.51 -11.27
C GLN A 584 -25.97 -9.35 -11.20
N TRP A 585 -25.35 -9.19 -10.05
CA TRP A 585 -24.29 -8.20 -9.84
C TRP A 585 -22.95 -8.80 -10.29
N LEU A 586 -22.24 -8.12 -11.19
CA LEU A 586 -20.94 -8.55 -11.70
C LEU A 586 -19.80 -8.05 -10.82
N THR A 587 -19.08 -8.96 -10.17
CA THR A 587 -17.83 -8.67 -9.43
C THR A 587 -16.84 -7.82 -10.23
N PRO A 588 -15.94 -7.05 -9.59
CA PRO A 588 -14.92 -6.27 -10.30
C PRO A 588 -14.09 -7.15 -11.26
N GLU A 589 -13.76 -8.38 -10.85
CA GLU A 589 -13.03 -9.36 -11.65
C GLU A 589 -13.82 -9.77 -12.91
N GLN A 590 -15.15 -9.94 -12.79
CA GLN A 590 -16.02 -10.22 -13.93
C GLN A 590 -16.13 -9.03 -14.89
N LEU A 591 -16.05 -7.79 -14.40
CA LEU A 591 -16.00 -6.60 -15.24
C LEU A 591 -14.67 -6.49 -16.00
N TYR A 592 -13.55 -6.74 -15.33
CA TYR A 592 -12.22 -6.80 -15.96
C TYR A 592 -12.14 -7.90 -17.02
N ALA A 593 -12.63 -9.11 -16.72
CA ALA A 593 -12.63 -10.23 -17.67
C ALA A 593 -13.46 -9.94 -18.94
N ARG A 594 -14.41 -9.00 -18.86
CA ARG A 594 -15.26 -8.56 -19.98
C ARG A 594 -14.71 -7.35 -20.74
N GLY A 595 -13.54 -6.83 -20.35
CA GLY A 595 -12.98 -5.61 -20.94
C GLY A 595 -13.87 -4.37 -20.76
N THR A 596 -14.77 -4.41 -19.78
CA THR A 596 -15.59 -3.24 -19.45
C THR A 596 -14.77 -2.37 -18.51
N PRO A 597 -14.35 -1.15 -18.93
CA PRO A 597 -13.65 -0.27 -18.03
C PRO A 597 -14.51 -0.03 -16.79
N VAL A 598 -13.91 -0.12 -15.60
CA VAL A 598 -14.57 0.22 -14.32
C VAL A 598 -14.70 1.75 -14.19
N SER A 599 -15.13 2.42 -15.27
CA SER A 599 -15.40 3.85 -15.31
C SER A 599 -16.74 4.21 -14.67
N HIS A 600 -17.52 3.20 -14.28
CA HIS A 600 -18.83 3.36 -13.66
C HIS A 600 -18.90 2.48 -12.42
N ILE A 601 -18.19 2.88 -11.36
CA ILE A 601 -18.56 2.46 -10.00
C ILE A 601 -19.87 3.17 -9.72
N VAL A 602 -20.98 2.44 -9.78
CA VAL A 602 -22.31 2.99 -9.55
C VAL A 602 -22.59 2.92 -8.05
N ASP A 603 -22.94 4.04 -7.44
CA ASP A 603 -23.32 4.05 -6.03
C ASP A 603 -24.82 3.76 -5.86
N GLN A 604 -25.20 2.98 -4.84
CA GLN A 604 -26.56 3.02 -4.29
C GLN A 604 -26.53 3.64 -2.89
N THR A 605 -27.33 4.71 -2.76
CA THR A 605 -27.77 5.29 -1.50
C THR A 605 -28.43 4.28 -0.58
N PRO A 606 -27.98 4.15 0.69
CA PRO A 606 -28.92 4.00 1.78
C PRO A 606 -29.81 5.25 1.77
N ASN A 607 -31.09 5.07 1.49
CA ASN A 607 -32.10 6.13 1.58
C ASN A 607 -32.17 6.65 3.01
N CYS A 608 -31.41 7.71 3.33
CA CYS A 608 -31.60 8.45 4.58
C CYS A 608 -32.65 9.54 4.34
N GLY A 609 -33.79 9.44 5.02
CA GLY A 609 -34.84 10.45 5.01
C GLY A 609 -34.35 11.77 5.62
N THR A 610 -34.80 12.88 5.05
CA THR A 610 -34.29 14.24 5.23
C THR A 610 -34.43 14.86 6.63
N SER A 611 -34.91 14.14 7.65
CA SER A 611 -35.34 14.74 8.93
C SER A 611 -34.53 14.37 10.18
N GLU A 612 -33.53 13.49 10.11
CA GLU A 612 -32.81 12.99 11.31
C GLU A 612 -31.32 13.38 11.34
N CYS A 613 -30.91 14.40 10.58
CA CYS A 613 -29.51 14.83 10.48
C CYS A 613 -29.12 15.92 11.50
N LEU A 614 -29.34 15.69 12.79
CA LEU A 614 -28.93 16.60 13.85
C LEU A 614 -27.95 15.88 14.78
N GLY A 615 -26.66 16.12 14.63
CA GLY A 615 -25.59 15.58 15.48
C GLY A 615 -24.23 15.67 14.79
N HIS A 616 -23.13 15.76 15.55
CA HIS A 616 -21.76 15.82 15.00
C HIS A 616 -21.38 14.62 14.11
N GLN A 617 -22.23 13.58 14.09
CA GLN A 617 -22.24 12.39 13.24
C GLN A 617 -22.90 12.60 11.87
N CYS A 618 -23.07 13.85 11.38
CA CYS A 618 -23.71 14.17 10.09
C CYS A 618 -22.86 14.89 9.02
N THR A 619 -21.59 15.26 9.28
CA THR A 619 -20.89 16.25 8.42
C THR A 619 -19.86 15.68 7.44
N ASN A 620 -19.21 14.54 7.75
CA ASN A 620 -18.70 13.65 6.70
C ASN A 620 -19.83 12.77 6.13
N SER A 621 -20.93 12.63 6.88
CA SER A 621 -22.19 11.94 6.54
C SER A 621 -23.11 12.74 5.63
N CYS A 622 -22.54 13.75 4.98
CA CYS A 622 -23.05 14.34 3.76
C CYS A 622 -22.22 13.92 2.55
N ALA A 623 -20.97 13.46 2.71
CA ALA A 623 -19.89 13.38 1.72
C ALA A 623 -19.68 14.65 0.86
N HIS A 624 -20.75 15.34 0.42
CA HIS A 624 -20.87 16.76 0.06
C HIS A 624 -22.33 17.34 0.12
N ALA A 625 -23.34 16.68 0.69
CA ALA A 625 -24.76 17.06 0.59
C ALA A 625 -25.24 18.26 1.46
N LEU A 626 -25.09 19.49 0.95
CA LEU A 626 -26.19 20.44 0.74
C LEU A 626 -25.64 21.72 0.05
N ILE A 627 -26.47 22.30 -0.82
CA ILE A 627 -26.35 23.59 -1.53
C ILE A 627 -25.89 23.45 -3.01
N GLY A 628 -26.78 23.27 -3.99
CA GLY A 628 -28.22 23.52 -3.90
C GLY A 628 -29.11 23.01 -5.04
N ALA A 629 -30.38 22.86 -4.65
CA ALA A 629 -31.61 22.92 -5.44
C ALA A 629 -32.04 21.75 -6.37
N ASP A 630 -31.50 20.53 -6.26
CA ASP A 630 -32.08 19.37 -6.98
C ASP A 630 -32.00 18.04 -6.20
N PRO A 631 -33.13 17.36 -5.91
CA PRO A 631 -33.19 16.13 -5.09
C PRO A 631 -32.98 14.79 -5.84
N ALA A 632 -32.38 14.76 -7.04
CA ALA A 632 -32.43 13.55 -7.89
C ALA A 632 -31.16 12.69 -8.13
N VAL A 633 -29.93 13.00 -7.67
CA VAL A 633 -28.72 12.13 -7.91
C VAL A 633 -27.63 12.24 -6.81
N ALA A 634 -26.81 11.19 -6.62
CA ALA A 634 -26.06 10.81 -5.40
C ALA A 634 -24.52 10.54 -5.52
N PHE A 635 -23.79 10.81 -4.40
CA PHE A 635 -22.59 10.14 -3.78
C PHE A 635 -21.10 10.24 -4.28
N PRO A 636 -20.13 9.41 -3.75
CA PRO A 636 -18.89 9.68 -3.00
C PRO A 636 -17.64 9.59 -3.92
N ASP A 637 -17.33 10.71 -4.57
CA ASP A 637 -16.43 10.79 -5.72
C ASP A 637 -14.96 10.39 -5.43
N ALA A 638 -14.51 10.43 -4.17
CA ALA A 638 -13.11 10.19 -3.80
C ALA A 638 -12.58 8.81 -4.23
N LEU A 639 -13.41 7.77 -4.11
CA LEU A 639 -13.06 6.43 -4.57
C LEU A 639 -13.01 6.33 -6.09
N GLY A 640 -13.93 7.01 -6.78
CA GLY A 640 -13.95 7.06 -8.24
C GLY A 640 -12.67 7.68 -8.79
N VAL A 641 -12.24 8.81 -8.22
CA VAL A 641 -10.99 9.49 -8.59
C VAL A 641 -9.79 8.57 -8.37
N MET A 642 -9.69 7.92 -7.21
CA MET A 642 -8.55 7.04 -6.93
C MET A 642 -8.56 5.76 -7.79
N ALA A 643 -9.72 5.18 -8.04
CA ALA A 643 -9.87 4.04 -8.94
C ALA A 643 -9.53 4.43 -10.39
N GLU A 644 -10.02 5.56 -10.87
CA GLU A 644 -9.69 6.08 -12.20
C GLU A 644 -8.19 6.34 -12.34
N LEU A 645 -7.55 6.92 -11.33
CA LEU A 645 -6.10 7.14 -11.31
C LEU A 645 -5.33 5.81 -11.38
N ALA A 646 -5.70 4.84 -10.53
CA ALA A 646 -5.08 3.52 -10.49
C ALA A 646 -5.22 2.77 -11.82
N LEU A 647 -6.45 2.59 -12.28
CA LEU A 647 -6.77 1.80 -13.46
C LEU A 647 -6.33 2.51 -14.74
N GLY A 648 -6.47 3.83 -14.77
CA GLY A 648 -6.03 4.63 -15.88
C GLY A 648 -4.50 4.63 -16.04
N SER A 649 -3.73 4.35 -14.99
CA SER A 649 -2.29 4.09 -15.08
C SER A 649 -1.91 2.68 -15.57
N GLY A 650 -2.89 1.77 -15.71
CA GLY A 650 -2.64 0.33 -15.90
C GLY A 650 -2.28 -0.41 -14.61
N GLY A 651 -2.49 0.22 -13.45
CA GLY A 651 -2.24 -0.35 -12.13
C GLY A 651 -3.49 -1.00 -11.51
N LEU A 652 -3.56 -1.01 -10.18
CA LEU A 652 -4.55 -1.78 -9.41
C LEU A 652 -5.26 -0.91 -8.36
N PHE A 653 -6.55 -1.14 -8.18
CA PHE A 653 -7.34 -0.49 -7.15
C PHE A 653 -7.80 -1.52 -6.12
N CYS A 654 -7.45 -1.31 -4.86
CA CYS A 654 -7.57 -2.26 -3.74
C CYS A 654 -8.34 -1.63 -2.57
N PRO A 655 -9.67 -1.76 -2.53
CA PRO A 655 -10.50 -1.28 -1.42
C PRO A 655 -10.42 -2.24 -0.22
N LEU A 656 -9.87 -1.79 0.90
CA LEU A 656 -9.89 -2.50 2.18
C LEU A 656 -11.24 -2.24 2.87
N MET A 657 -12.24 -3.04 2.54
CA MET A 657 -13.53 -3.00 3.23
C MET A 657 -13.42 -3.73 4.59
N PRO A 658 -14.00 -3.18 5.67
CA PRO A 658 -14.10 -3.94 6.92
C PRO A 658 -14.87 -5.24 6.65
N LYS A 659 -14.39 -6.36 7.23
CA LYS A 659 -15.16 -7.63 7.24
C LYS A 659 -16.57 -7.31 7.72
N CYS A 660 -17.60 -7.62 6.93
CA CYS A 660 -18.99 -7.38 7.28
C CYS A 660 -19.25 -7.90 8.70
N GLY A 661 -19.34 -6.99 9.67
CA GLY A 661 -19.68 -7.35 11.03
C GLY A 661 -21.15 -7.72 11.08
N ALA A 662 -21.51 -8.73 11.88
CA ALA A 662 -22.89 -9.16 12.10
C ALA A 662 -23.84 -8.02 12.52
N SER A 663 -23.32 -6.88 12.99
CA SER A 663 -24.08 -5.69 13.38
C SER A 663 -24.53 -4.81 12.21
N LEU A 664 -24.00 -4.97 10.99
CA LEU A 664 -24.37 -4.14 9.83
C LEU A 664 -25.62 -4.65 9.08
N GLY A 665 -26.34 -5.63 9.61
CA GLY A 665 -27.58 -6.12 9.00
C GLY A 665 -27.37 -6.80 7.64
N CYS A 666 -26.14 -7.20 7.32
CA CYS A 666 -25.86 -8.15 6.24
C CYS A 666 -26.39 -9.52 6.69
N ASN A 667 -27.70 -9.74 6.53
CA ASN A 667 -28.33 -11.01 6.87
C ASN A 667 -27.53 -12.18 6.26
N ASP A 668 -27.24 -13.16 7.10
CA ASP A 668 -26.34 -14.32 6.93
C ASP A 668 -26.50 -15.16 5.66
N SER A 669 -27.43 -14.83 4.76
CA SER A 669 -27.64 -15.57 3.51
C SER A 669 -26.68 -15.19 2.35
N GLY A 670 -25.84 -14.15 2.50
CA GLY A 670 -25.05 -13.60 1.38
C GLY A 670 -23.53 -13.61 1.52
N CYS A 671 -22.98 -13.69 2.74
CA CYS A 671 -21.55 -13.42 2.99
C CYS A 671 -20.67 -14.65 3.23
N GLU A 672 -21.22 -15.86 3.30
CA GLU A 672 -20.45 -17.09 3.58
C GLU A 672 -19.41 -17.47 2.50
N ASN A 673 -19.32 -16.72 1.38
CA ASN A 673 -18.42 -17.00 0.27
C ASN A 673 -17.40 -15.88 -0.05
N HIS A 674 -17.22 -14.87 0.80
CA HIS A 674 -16.20 -13.85 0.54
C HIS A 674 -14.82 -14.29 1.06
N PRO A 675 -13.79 -14.41 0.19
CA PRO A 675 -12.42 -14.72 0.61
C PRO A 675 -11.86 -13.61 1.50
N ASP A 676 -10.88 -13.95 2.32
CA ASP A 676 -10.23 -13.03 3.27
C ASP A 676 -9.77 -11.76 2.54
N PRO A 677 -9.98 -10.52 3.04
CA PRO A 677 -9.47 -9.30 2.41
C PRO A 677 -7.95 -9.33 2.15
N ALA A 678 -7.19 -10.13 2.90
CA ALA A 678 -5.78 -10.42 2.61
C ALA A 678 -5.59 -11.27 1.34
N GLU A 679 -6.52 -12.17 1.00
CA GLU A 679 -6.52 -12.94 -0.26
C GLU A 679 -7.06 -12.16 -1.46
N GLN A 680 -7.89 -11.13 -1.24
CA GLN A 680 -8.44 -10.32 -2.35
C GLN A 680 -7.41 -9.35 -2.98
N CYS A 681 -6.32 -9.05 -2.27
CA CYS A 681 -5.29 -8.11 -2.71
C CYS A 681 -3.91 -8.73 -2.99
N THR A 682 -3.72 -10.03 -2.71
CA THR A 682 -2.53 -10.82 -3.10
C THR A 682 -2.71 -11.43 -4.48
#